data_AF-A0A1J4KLT5-F1
#
_entry.id   AF-A0A1J4KLT5-F1
#
_cell.length_a   1.000
_cell.length_b   1.000
_cell.length_c   1.000
_cell.angle_alpha   90.00
_cell.angle_beta   90.00
_cell.angle_gamma   90.00
#
_symmetry.space_group_name_H-M   'P 1'
#
loop_
_entity.id
_entity.type
_entity.pdbx_description
1 polymer ?
#
loop_
_entity_poly.entity_id
_entity_poly.type
_entity_poly.pdbx_seq_one_letter_code
_entity_poly.pdbx_strand_id
1 'polypeptide(L)'
;MSNLNQPPPATGIGAGAGVGAGVRVTGPSGVGVGVGVGAGVRASNGPPGVGVRASNGPPGVGAGVGAGVRLSNGPLGVGAAPSGIGIRSSTGPKQLASNLFNTTNPSSKPLTAGKKSLKDSSGVPSARPLKSGAIDLPLLAPTGPQTYVRNQNRQSPPPLPAPALSAPAIPSIPAAPKVTVNPNVRDCLTVAIESAQEGSEIVVPQGEYKESLKVNKNLHFLAQGTVKILSDSVIDNVTAGAPFVSFRGFTFIQSESQSSGAAIINTGSCLFENCSFSAHYMPSITVKNDGKLFLRKCRVECEDAAALMCRDESVTVCEETTFKAPKNNGVLVRNNSTARFSRCQVEQCARNAFVFMDTSNFIFENATIDKNFEVQSQSQCAIVKNCNVAGTYLKINGSATPYILSNTFNGCGLECNGVSGVRLQGNTFQNNVETPALLVFGDSTVECHDDTFKQCRAGAAVVAYRNGELKVNDGKLYDLAGVAFLCYGNSQLELCHTAIVNAANGGVVAHSDATLILSETLIDRVGGVGVLLKKPVKAELKKSKITHCALSGVEANNVIDFSVDHCIFDDNTQCGVVGIQSTVNINESDFTNNKYAGLDLRECQCTVTKSIACNNQSGGFAFRNNSTGNVEGGGLGENNQFGLCVDTGANITVKEVKFIANQNLAAYASTGGSLTLVECNVTQQSNVAVEADGNESRVEIQKCELVQNGTAVQVNDGASAEINDTKLFDNGTHLEISAYAKVNARGSTFQQSRNGIGVAIAANGSANIDDCKINDEAKAGIANAGTLNITGTSISECGTCGVFWHGEANGSISNSEILRNGPCGIQMMKGSCTISGNTIEGHTAFGVHVDKEASLTNAGNTFSQNTISDVNNEQ
;
A
#
# COMPACT_ATOMS: atom_id res chain seq x y z
N MET A 1 13.41 -32.38 18.51
CA MET A 1 13.35 -33.77 19.00
C MET A 1 11.88 -34.08 19.20
N SER A 2 11.21 -35.05 18.57
CA SER A 2 11.59 -36.35 18.00
C SER A 2 10.66 -36.72 16.82
N ASN A 3 11.24 -37.40 15.82
CA ASN A 3 10.57 -37.98 14.64
C ASN A 3 9.63 -39.15 14.98
N LEU A 4 8.64 -39.41 14.11
CA LEU A 4 8.45 -40.71 13.43
C LEU A 4 7.40 -40.63 12.31
N ASN A 5 7.82 -41.05 11.11
CA ASN A 5 7.05 -41.28 9.88
C ASN A 5 6.22 -42.57 9.95
N GLN A 6 5.07 -42.63 9.24
CA GLN A 6 4.69 -43.74 8.32
C GLN A 6 3.52 -43.35 7.37
N PRO A 7 3.37 -44.01 6.20
CA PRO A 7 2.67 -43.54 4.98
C PRO A 7 1.30 -44.25 4.69
N PRO A 8 0.55 -43.89 3.61
CA PRO A 8 -0.87 -44.23 3.44
C PRO A 8 -1.14 -45.53 2.64
N PRO A 9 -2.38 -46.07 2.66
CA PRO A 9 -2.72 -47.34 2.04
C PRO A 9 -3.12 -47.24 0.56
N ALA A 10 -2.83 -48.32 -0.16
CA ALA A 10 -3.18 -48.57 -1.54
C ALA A 10 -4.59 -49.16 -1.69
N THR A 11 -5.26 -48.83 -2.79
CA THR A 11 -6.39 -49.60 -3.34
C THR A 11 -6.16 -49.81 -4.83
N GLY A 12 -6.08 -51.08 -5.24
CA GLY A 12 -6.01 -51.50 -6.63
C GLY A 12 -7.37 -51.94 -7.20
N ILE A 13 -7.26 -52.70 -8.30
CA ILE A 13 -8.29 -53.31 -9.18
C ILE A 13 -8.59 -52.41 -10.41
N GLY A 14 -8.41 -52.84 -11.67
CA GLY A 14 -7.97 -54.13 -12.20
C GLY A 14 -7.96 -54.15 -13.74
N ALA A 15 -7.06 -54.99 -14.27
CA ALA A 15 -7.08 -55.82 -15.48
C ALA A 15 -7.63 -55.32 -16.83
N GLY A 16 -6.80 -55.51 -17.87
CA GLY A 16 -7.21 -55.62 -19.28
C GLY A 16 -6.03 -55.84 -20.22
N ALA A 17 -5.76 -57.11 -20.55
CA ALA A 17 -4.65 -57.57 -21.38
C ALA A 17 -4.83 -57.31 -22.88
N GLY A 18 -3.72 -57.18 -23.62
CA GLY A 18 -3.68 -57.20 -25.09
C GLY A 18 -2.26 -57.31 -25.62
N VAL A 19 -1.87 -58.52 -26.00
CA VAL A 19 -0.59 -58.90 -26.64
C VAL A 19 -0.67 -58.62 -28.15
N GLY A 20 0.42 -58.14 -28.76
CA GLY A 20 0.54 -58.11 -30.22
C GLY A 20 1.90 -57.60 -30.73
N ALA A 21 2.67 -58.50 -31.35
CA ALA A 21 3.91 -58.31 -32.10
C ALA A 21 3.84 -57.09 -33.07
N GLY A 22 4.90 -56.33 -33.35
CA GLY A 22 6.23 -56.74 -33.79
C GLY A 22 6.31 -56.68 -35.32
N VAL A 23 6.75 -55.55 -35.90
CA VAL A 23 7.28 -55.48 -37.28
C VAL A 23 8.34 -54.37 -37.37
N ARG A 24 9.50 -54.74 -37.91
CA ARG A 24 10.64 -53.89 -38.29
C ARG A 24 10.73 -53.95 -39.81
N VAL A 25 10.66 -52.83 -40.52
CA VAL A 25 11.05 -52.73 -41.94
C VAL A 25 11.76 -51.39 -42.21
N THR A 26 12.77 -51.52 -43.05
CA THR A 26 13.83 -50.67 -43.60
C THR A 26 13.37 -49.45 -44.44
N GLY A 27 14.27 -48.45 -44.62
CA GLY A 27 14.12 -47.15 -45.34
C GLY A 27 13.91 -47.22 -46.87
N PRO A 28 14.34 -46.26 -47.73
CA PRO A 28 15.18 -45.04 -47.55
C PRO A 28 14.75 -43.74 -48.34
N SER A 29 15.53 -42.66 -48.16
CA SER A 29 15.96 -41.59 -49.12
C SER A 29 14.99 -40.70 -49.95
N GLY A 30 15.32 -39.40 -50.04
CA GLY A 30 14.91 -38.46 -51.13
C GLY A 30 14.68 -37.02 -50.66
N VAL A 31 15.69 -36.13 -50.62
CA VAL A 31 16.04 -35.10 -51.64
C VAL A 31 14.93 -34.10 -51.97
N GLY A 32 15.17 -32.81 -51.68
CA GLY A 32 14.37 -31.68 -52.14
C GLY A 32 15.10 -30.34 -51.92
N VAL A 33 15.81 -29.88 -52.94
CA VAL A 33 16.50 -28.58 -53.06
C VAL A 33 15.48 -27.48 -53.35
N GLY A 34 15.66 -26.29 -52.77
CA GLY A 34 14.91 -25.08 -53.13
C GLY A 34 15.74 -23.82 -52.92
N VAL A 35 16.46 -23.42 -53.97
CA VAL A 35 17.12 -22.11 -54.11
C VAL A 35 16.12 -21.12 -54.71
N GLY A 36 16.04 -19.91 -54.17
CA GLY A 36 15.28 -18.80 -54.76
C GLY A 36 15.93 -17.47 -54.43
N VAL A 37 16.81 -17.01 -55.33
CA VAL A 37 17.35 -15.64 -55.38
C VAL A 37 16.46 -14.84 -56.32
N GLY A 38 16.07 -13.63 -55.92
CA GLY A 38 15.34 -12.68 -56.78
C GLY A 38 15.67 -11.24 -56.40
N ALA A 39 16.56 -10.64 -57.20
CA ALA A 39 16.92 -9.23 -57.15
C ALA A 39 15.98 -8.37 -58.02
N GLY A 40 15.85 -7.08 -57.68
CA GLY A 40 15.23 -6.03 -58.48
C GLY A 40 15.24 -4.71 -57.68
N VAL A 41 16.29 -3.90 -57.72
CA VAL A 41 16.68 -2.89 -58.71
C VAL A 41 15.83 -1.59 -58.67
N ARG A 42 16.50 -0.54 -58.14
CA ARG A 42 16.54 0.91 -58.50
C ARG A 42 15.24 1.73 -58.63
N ALA A 43 15.23 2.85 -57.89
CA ALA A 43 15.39 4.25 -58.34
C ALA A 43 14.76 5.19 -57.28
N SER A 44 15.14 6.45 -57.03
CA SER A 44 16.29 7.32 -57.30
C SER A 44 15.97 8.67 -56.62
N ASN A 45 16.97 9.29 -55.99
CA ASN A 45 17.22 10.72 -55.73
C ASN A 45 16.12 11.79 -55.95
N GLY A 46 16.00 12.70 -54.97
CA GLY A 46 15.68 14.13 -55.22
C GLY A 46 14.94 14.90 -54.10
N PRO A 47 15.57 15.84 -53.37
CA PRO A 47 14.96 16.75 -52.38
C PRO A 47 14.72 18.17 -52.99
N PRO A 48 14.52 19.28 -52.22
CA PRO A 48 13.53 19.64 -51.19
C PRO A 48 12.74 20.94 -51.56
N GLY A 49 11.66 21.28 -50.82
CA GLY A 49 10.97 22.60 -50.91
C GLY A 49 10.35 22.95 -49.56
N VAL A 50 10.83 23.94 -48.79
CA VAL A 50 10.70 25.42 -48.88
C VAL A 50 9.29 25.94 -48.53
N GLY A 51 9.23 26.76 -47.47
CA GLY A 51 8.06 27.53 -47.00
C GLY A 51 8.18 27.93 -45.52
N VAL A 52 9.16 28.77 -45.13
CA VAL A 52 9.02 30.21 -44.81
C VAL A 52 8.22 30.46 -43.49
N ARG A 53 8.83 30.79 -42.33
CA ARG A 53 9.51 32.03 -41.84
C ARG A 53 8.58 32.96 -41.05
N ALA A 54 8.85 33.11 -39.75
CA ALA A 54 8.80 34.35 -38.95
C ALA A 54 9.26 34.00 -37.52
N SER A 55 10.04 34.77 -36.75
CA SER A 55 11.11 35.76 -36.96
C SER A 55 11.61 36.09 -35.55
N ASN A 56 12.93 36.12 -35.36
CA ASN A 56 13.61 36.54 -34.13
C ASN A 56 13.38 38.02 -33.79
N GLY A 57 13.45 38.37 -32.50
CA GLY A 57 13.76 39.73 -32.03
C GLY A 57 13.86 39.82 -30.48
N PRO A 58 14.92 40.42 -29.88
CA PRO A 58 15.41 40.05 -28.54
C PRO A 58 15.39 41.24 -27.52
N PRO A 59 16.29 41.32 -26.50
CA PRO A 59 15.96 41.41 -25.08
C PRO A 59 15.94 42.85 -24.50
N GLY A 60 15.15 43.06 -23.44
CA GLY A 60 15.01 44.35 -22.76
C GLY A 60 15.56 44.35 -21.33
N VAL A 61 16.46 45.29 -21.08
CA VAL A 61 17.20 45.60 -19.85
C VAL A 61 16.36 46.44 -18.87
N GLY A 62 16.57 46.26 -17.57
CA GLY A 62 16.19 47.20 -16.50
C GLY A 62 16.32 46.52 -15.12
N ALA A 63 17.49 46.52 -14.47
CA ALA A 63 18.07 47.60 -13.66
C ALA A 63 17.32 47.89 -12.34
N GLY A 64 18.02 47.68 -11.21
CA GLY A 64 17.60 47.98 -9.83
C GLY A 64 18.11 46.90 -8.85
N VAL A 65 19.40 46.84 -8.50
CA VAL A 65 20.02 47.52 -7.33
C VAL A 65 19.24 47.27 -6.02
N GLY A 66 19.75 46.63 -4.97
CA GLY A 66 21.08 46.11 -4.73
C GLY A 66 21.19 45.28 -3.44
N ALA A 67 22.37 44.64 -3.34
CA ALA A 67 23.19 44.33 -2.17
C ALA A 67 22.56 43.99 -0.81
N GLY A 68 23.03 42.89 -0.21
CA GLY A 68 23.03 42.76 1.26
C GLY A 68 23.27 41.37 1.84
N VAL A 69 24.42 40.75 1.58
CA VAL A 69 24.94 39.66 2.42
C VAL A 69 25.43 40.26 3.74
N ARG A 70 24.97 39.77 4.90
CA ARG A 70 25.83 39.26 6.00
C ARG A 70 25.06 38.91 7.28
N LEU A 71 25.50 37.79 7.84
CA LEU A 71 25.37 37.30 9.21
C LEU A 71 25.74 38.35 10.27
N SER A 72 25.06 38.36 11.41
CA SER A 72 25.63 38.03 12.75
C SER A 72 24.81 38.57 13.93
N ASN A 73 24.83 37.79 15.01
CA ASN A 73 24.71 38.13 16.45
C ASN A 73 23.32 38.52 17.03
N GLY A 74 22.81 37.65 17.92
CA GLY A 74 21.71 37.93 18.87
C GLY A 74 22.18 38.74 20.09
N PRO A 75 21.66 38.54 21.33
CA PRO A 75 20.32 38.14 21.76
C PRO A 75 19.71 39.16 22.78
N LEU A 76 18.39 39.13 23.00
CA LEU A 76 17.68 39.74 24.14
C LEU A 76 16.45 38.83 24.39
N GLY A 77 16.20 38.15 25.52
CA GLY A 77 16.44 38.49 26.94
C GLY A 77 15.54 39.69 27.29
N VAL A 78 14.50 39.64 28.13
CA VAL A 78 14.38 39.08 29.49
C VAL A 78 12.89 39.15 29.88
N GLY A 79 12.39 38.22 30.70
CA GLY A 79 11.14 38.48 31.44
C GLY A 79 10.45 37.29 32.12
N ALA A 80 11.20 36.39 32.76
CA ALA A 80 10.65 35.47 33.76
C ALA A 80 11.24 35.83 35.13
N ALA A 81 10.40 35.94 36.17
CA ALA A 81 10.77 35.66 37.55
C ALA A 81 9.55 35.63 38.51
N PRO A 82 9.65 34.93 39.65
CA PRO A 82 8.55 34.22 40.30
C PRO A 82 8.44 34.54 41.82
N SER A 83 7.94 33.56 42.59
CA SER A 83 7.82 33.42 44.05
C SER A 83 6.47 33.88 44.61
N GLY A 84 5.75 33.12 45.43
CA GLY A 84 6.07 31.91 46.19
C GLY A 84 5.46 32.06 47.59
N ILE A 85 4.89 30.98 48.14
CA ILE A 85 4.84 30.59 49.56
C ILE A 85 3.87 29.42 49.66
N GLY A 86 4.33 28.33 50.27
CA GLY A 86 3.57 27.09 50.39
C GLY A 86 3.03 26.83 51.79
N ILE A 87 2.71 25.54 51.97
CA ILE A 87 2.71 24.75 53.20
C ILE A 87 1.34 24.41 53.83
N ARG A 88 1.13 23.08 53.86
CA ARG A 88 0.43 22.19 54.83
C ARG A 88 -1.03 21.80 54.61
N SER A 89 -1.16 20.49 54.37
CA SER A 89 -2.22 19.57 54.75
C SER A 89 -2.48 19.51 56.25
N SER A 90 -3.75 19.44 56.67
CA SER A 90 -4.21 18.63 57.82
C SER A 90 -5.75 18.62 57.94
N THR A 91 -6.32 17.42 58.04
CA THR A 91 -7.44 17.01 58.92
C THR A 91 -8.80 17.73 58.83
N GLY A 92 -9.86 17.00 58.46
CA GLY A 92 -11.26 17.41 58.65
C GLY A 92 -11.73 17.30 60.11
N PRO A 93 -13.03 17.11 60.40
CA PRO A 93 -14.23 17.73 59.85
C PRO A 93 -14.85 18.71 60.89
N LYS A 94 -15.56 19.76 60.46
CA LYS A 94 -16.36 20.58 61.38
C LYS A 94 -17.83 20.56 61.00
N GLN A 95 -18.60 20.01 61.95
CA GLN A 95 -20.04 20.14 62.12
C GLN A 95 -20.51 21.59 61.92
N LEU A 96 -21.61 21.74 61.18
CA LEU A 96 -22.53 22.86 61.32
C LEU A 96 -23.95 22.28 61.39
N ALA A 97 -24.34 21.90 62.60
CA ALA A 97 -25.73 21.83 62.99
C ALA A 97 -26.06 23.13 63.72
N SER A 98 -27.01 23.90 63.18
CA SER A 98 -28.00 24.73 63.88
C SER A 98 -28.48 25.84 62.96
N ASN A 99 -29.68 25.66 62.40
CA ASN A 99 -30.80 26.61 62.51
C ASN A 99 -31.95 26.12 61.62
N LEU A 100 -32.82 25.35 62.24
CA LEU A 100 -34.15 25.00 61.79
C LEU A 100 -35.15 25.81 62.64
N PHE A 101 -36.22 26.28 61.99
CA PHE A 101 -37.47 26.87 62.50
C PHE A 101 -37.59 28.39 62.67
N ASN A 102 -38.15 29.01 61.62
CA ASN A 102 -39.26 30.00 61.56
C ASN A 102 -39.07 30.76 60.23
N THR A 103 -39.97 30.78 59.24
CA THR A 103 -41.41 31.00 59.29
C THR A 103 -42.08 30.48 58.02
N THR A 104 -43.29 29.96 58.18
CA THR A 104 -44.36 29.78 57.18
C THR A 104 -44.40 30.85 56.08
N ASN A 105 -44.25 30.44 54.80
CA ASN A 105 -44.76 31.18 53.65
C ASN A 105 -44.92 30.24 52.43
N PRO A 106 -46.14 29.88 51.99
CA PRO A 106 -46.34 29.08 50.79
C PRO A 106 -46.36 30.04 49.59
N SER A 107 -45.18 30.37 49.06
CA SER A 107 -45.06 31.04 47.76
C SER A 107 -43.76 30.62 47.08
N SER A 108 -43.63 29.34 46.77
CA SER A 108 -42.72 28.91 45.72
C SER A 108 -43.23 29.50 44.40
N LYS A 109 -42.48 30.43 43.82
CA LYS A 109 -42.74 30.91 42.46
C LYS A 109 -42.89 29.70 41.52
N PRO A 110 -43.90 29.67 40.63
CA PRO A 110 -44.01 28.61 39.62
C PRO A 110 -42.74 28.57 38.77
N LEU A 111 -42.35 27.36 38.36
CA LEU A 111 -41.32 27.14 37.34
C LEU A 111 -41.69 27.96 36.11
N THR A 112 -40.97 29.05 35.86
CA THR A 112 -41.12 29.86 34.66
C THR A 112 -40.28 29.23 33.56
N ALA A 113 -40.91 28.93 32.43
CA ALA A 113 -40.24 28.38 31.26
C ALA A 113 -39.03 29.26 30.89
N GLY A 114 -37.84 28.68 30.93
CA GLY A 114 -36.66 29.33 30.37
C GLY A 114 -36.88 29.53 28.88
N LYS A 115 -37.04 30.78 28.43
CA LYS A 115 -37.05 31.16 27.01
C LYS A 115 -35.66 31.01 26.37
N LYS A 116 -35.08 29.81 26.39
CA LYS A 116 -34.13 29.42 25.36
C LYS A 116 -34.92 28.63 24.34
N SER A 117 -35.19 29.26 23.20
CA SER A 117 -35.42 28.51 21.96
C SER A 117 -34.29 27.50 21.86
N LEU A 118 -34.66 26.22 21.78
CA LEU A 118 -33.80 25.13 21.34
C LEU A 118 -33.28 25.56 19.97
N LYS A 119 -32.06 26.08 19.92
CA LYS A 119 -31.39 26.43 18.67
C LYS A 119 -30.66 25.18 18.21
N ASP A 120 -30.77 24.88 16.93
CA ASP A 120 -29.91 23.95 16.17
C ASP A 120 -28.48 24.02 16.71
N SER A 121 -28.10 23.01 17.49
CA SER A 121 -26.77 22.88 18.07
C SER A 121 -25.83 22.02 17.23
N SER A 122 -26.33 21.36 16.18
CA SER A 122 -25.54 20.52 15.28
C SER A 122 -24.75 21.40 14.29
N GLY A 123 -23.84 22.22 14.82
CA GLY A 123 -22.80 22.90 14.04
C GLY A 123 -21.79 21.93 13.39
N VAL A 124 -22.17 20.67 13.16
CA VAL A 124 -21.40 19.67 12.43
C VAL A 124 -21.54 20.00 10.94
N PRO A 125 -20.52 20.59 10.31
CA PRO A 125 -20.62 20.99 8.92
C PRO A 125 -20.86 19.77 8.03
N SER A 126 -21.88 19.85 7.16
CA SER A 126 -22.04 18.95 6.02
C SER A 126 -20.70 18.81 5.31
N ALA A 127 -20.28 17.57 5.03
CA ALA A 127 -18.95 17.17 4.57
C ALA A 127 -18.21 18.28 3.79
N ARG A 128 -17.17 18.88 4.40
CA ARG A 128 -16.23 19.70 3.63
C ARG A 128 -15.68 18.82 2.49
N PRO A 129 -15.57 19.33 1.25
CA PRO A 129 -14.98 18.56 0.17
C PRO A 129 -13.57 18.12 0.57
N LEU A 130 -13.35 16.80 0.68
CA LEU A 130 -12.00 16.27 0.78
C LEU A 130 -11.30 16.58 -0.55
N LYS A 131 -10.07 17.05 -0.48
CA LYS A 131 -9.23 17.12 -1.67
C LYS A 131 -9.01 15.67 -2.12
N SER A 132 -9.51 15.32 -3.30
CA SER A 132 -9.25 14.00 -3.87
C SER A 132 -7.76 13.87 -4.16
N GLY A 133 -7.19 12.71 -3.82
CA GLY A 133 -5.87 12.29 -4.28
C GLY A 133 -5.82 11.93 -5.76
N ALA A 134 -6.78 12.37 -6.59
CA ALA A 134 -6.73 12.19 -8.04
C ALA A 134 -5.42 12.77 -8.57
N ILE A 135 -4.45 11.90 -8.76
CA ILE A 135 -3.19 12.29 -9.35
C ILE A 135 -3.47 12.45 -10.84
N ASP A 136 -3.49 13.70 -11.32
CA ASP A 136 -3.19 14.03 -12.72
C ASP A 136 -1.70 13.69 -12.96
N LEU A 137 -1.36 12.40 -12.83
CA LEU A 137 -0.20 11.90 -13.51
C LEU A 137 -0.54 12.03 -14.99
N PRO A 138 0.29 12.68 -15.82
CA PRO A 138 0.32 12.36 -17.23
C PRO A 138 0.79 10.90 -17.34
N LEU A 139 -0.10 9.96 -16.99
CA LEU A 139 0.00 8.57 -17.36
C LEU A 139 -0.10 8.62 -18.88
N LEU A 140 1.05 8.66 -19.55
CA LEU A 140 1.19 8.05 -20.86
C LEU A 140 0.89 6.56 -20.65
N ALA A 141 -0.38 6.22 -20.45
CA ALA A 141 -0.87 4.88 -20.57
C ALA A 141 -0.52 4.49 -22.01
N PRO A 142 0.41 3.54 -22.22
CA PRO A 142 0.57 2.99 -23.54
C PRO A 142 -0.71 2.20 -23.76
N THR A 143 -1.67 2.81 -24.46
CA THR A 143 -3.01 2.31 -24.79
C THR A 143 -4.00 2.26 -23.61
N GLY A 144 -5.27 2.59 -23.88
CA GLY A 144 -6.37 2.58 -22.91
C GLY A 144 -6.68 1.19 -22.33
N PRO A 145 -7.84 0.99 -21.67
CA PRO A 145 -8.17 -0.31 -21.09
C PRO A 145 -8.17 -1.40 -22.16
N GLN A 146 -7.22 -2.32 -22.05
CA GLN A 146 -7.06 -3.50 -22.89
C GLN A 146 -7.20 -4.71 -21.98
N THR A 147 -8.06 -5.66 -22.34
CA THR A 147 -8.18 -6.93 -21.63
C THR A 147 -7.03 -7.85 -22.02
N TYR A 148 -6.19 -8.20 -21.06
CA TYR A 148 -5.05 -9.10 -21.27
C TYR A 148 -5.31 -10.47 -20.64
N VAL A 149 -5.23 -11.54 -21.44
CA VAL A 149 -5.29 -12.92 -20.95
C VAL A 149 -3.91 -13.31 -20.42
N ARG A 150 -3.84 -13.80 -19.17
CA ARG A 150 -2.56 -14.25 -18.57
C ARG A 150 -1.97 -15.42 -19.37
N ASN A 151 -0.67 -15.34 -19.69
CA ASN A 151 0.04 -16.41 -20.39
C ASN A 151 0.40 -17.56 -19.44
N GLN A 152 0.08 -18.80 -19.82
CA GLN A 152 0.36 -20.00 -19.02
C GLN A 152 1.84 -20.40 -18.99
N ASN A 153 2.65 -19.93 -19.94
CA ASN A 153 4.08 -20.25 -20.02
C ASN A 153 4.96 -19.32 -19.16
N ARG A 154 4.35 -18.65 -18.18
CA ARG A 154 5.04 -17.71 -17.30
C ARG A 154 6.13 -18.42 -16.50
N GLN A 155 7.31 -17.83 -16.43
CA GLN A 155 8.39 -18.35 -15.61
C GLN A 155 8.26 -17.84 -14.17
N SER A 156 8.48 -18.72 -13.21
CA SER A 156 8.65 -18.32 -11.81
C SER A 156 10.05 -17.73 -11.60
N PRO A 157 10.21 -16.74 -10.71
CA PRO A 157 11.52 -16.31 -10.24
C PRO A 157 12.35 -17.51 -9.76
N PRO A 158 13.64 -17.60 -10.13
CA PRO A 158 14.48 -18.72 -9.72
C PRO A 158 14.71 -18.69 -8.19
N PRO A 159 14.83 -19.85 -7.52
CA PRO A 159 14.84 -19.94 -6.06
C PRO A 159 16.15 -19.42 -5.45
N LEU A 160 16.10 -18.89 -4.22
CA LEU A 160 17.31 -18.57 -3.44
C LEU A 160 17.75 -19.79 -2.59
N PRO A 161 19.06 -19.93 -2.27
CA PRO A 161 20.17 -19.07 -2.70
C PRO A 161 20.55 -19.30 -4.17
N ALA A 162 21.12 -18.27 -4.81
CA ALA A 162 21.61 -18.39 -6.19
C ALA A 162 22.68 -19.51 -6.30
N PRO A 163 22.66 -20.32 -7.37
CA PRO A 163 23.58 -21.44 -7.50
C PRO A 163 25.00 -20.99 -7.80
N ALA A 164 25.97 -21.84 -7.45
CA ALA A 164 27.35 -21.65 -7.88
C ALA A 164 27.52 -22.12 -9.33
N LEU A 165 28.14 -21.30 -10.17
CA LEU A 165 28.54 -21.71 -11.51
C LEU A 165 29.75 -22.65 -11.44
N SER A 166 29.65 -23.81 -12.06
CA SER A 166 30.76 -24.73 -12.26
C SER A 166 31.65 -24.27 -13.43
N ALA A 167 32.34 -23.14 -13.26
CA ALA A 167 33.34 -22.65 -14.21
C ALA A 167 34.76 -22.94 -13.69
N PRO A 168 35.66 -23.51 -14.51
CA PRO A 168 37.04 -23.78 -14.11
C PRO A 168 37.79 -22.47 -13.82
N ALA A 169 38.73 -22.53 -12.88
CA ALA A 169 39.66 -21.42 -12.67
C ALA A 169 40.55 -21.21 -13.92
N ILE A 170 41.00 -19.96 -14.13
CA ILE A 170 41.99 -19.67 -15.16
C ILE A 170 43.25 -20.52 -14.90
N PRO A 171 43.69 -21.38 -15.84
CA PRO A 171 44.81 -22.27 -15.63
C PRO A 171 46.12 -21.51 -15.42
N SER A 172 47.01 -22.06 -14.58
CA SER A 172 48.40 -21.61 -14.52
C SER A 172 49.21 -22.22 -15.67
N ILE A 173 50.09 -21.43 -16.27
CA ILE A 173 51.03 -21.92 -17.28
C ILE A 173 52.16 -22.68 -16.56
N PRO A 174 52.40 -23.97 -16.90
CA PRO A 174 53.48 -24.74 -16.30
C PRO A 174 54.86 -24.23 -16.75
N ALA A 175 55.88 -24.47 -15.92
CA ALA A 175 57.27 -24.27 -16.35
C ALA A 175 57.63 -25.30 -17.42
N ALA A 176 58.22 -24.83 -18.52
CA ALA A 176 58.36 -25.61 -19.74
C ALA A 176 59.75 -25.41 -20.39
N PRO A 177 60.29 -26.44 -21.06
CA PRO A 177 61.51 -26.31 -21.87
C PRO A 177 61.27 -25.34 -23.02
N LYS A 178 62.23 -24.45 -23.27
CA LYS A 178 62.08 -23.35 -24.23
C LYS A 178 62.56 -23.72 -25.62
N VAL A 179 61.73 -23.42 -26.61
CA VAL A 179 62.07 -23.46 -28.05
C VAL A 179 61.96 -22.04 -28.57
N THR A 180 63.07 -21.45 -29.06
CA THR A 180 63.04 -20.10 -29.63
C THR A 180 62.82 -20.18 -31.14
N VAL A 181 61.85 -19.43 -31.65
CA VAL A 181 61.53 -19.38 -33.09
C VAL A 181 62.64 -18.62 -33.82
N ASN A 182 63.12 -19.20 -34.92
CA ASN A 182 64.01 -18.53 -35.86
C ASN A 182 63.17 -17.85 -36.97
N PRO A 183 63.01 -16.52 -36.97
CA PRO A 183 62.13 -15.83 -37.92
C PRO A 183 62.63 -15.86 -39.37
N ASN A 184 63.87 -16.29 -39.62
CA ASN A 184 64.43 -16.40 -40.97
C ASN A 184 64.02 -17.70 -41.69
N VAL A 185 63.29 -18.59 -41.01
CA VAL A 185 62.77 -19.83 -41.59
C VAL A 185 61.39 -19.55 -42.16
N ARG A 186 61.10 -20.04 -43.37
CA ARG A 186 59.75 -19.98 -43.93
C ARG A 186 58.80 -20.83 -43.06
N ASP A 187 57.61 -20.32 -42.79
CA ASP A 187 56.60 -21.00 -41.97
C ASP A 187 57.16 -21.36 -40.55
N CYS A 188 57.97 -20.46 -39.99
CA CYS A 188 58.76 -20.67 -38.78
C CYS A 188 57.95 -21.05 -37.54
N LEU A 189 56.71 -20.54 -37.40
CA LEU A 189 55.85 -20.90 -36.27
C LEU A 189 55.31 -22.31 -36.44
N THR A 190 54.91 -22.67 -37.66
CA THR A 190 54.48 -24.02 -38.01
C THR A 190 55.60 -25.03 -37.77
N VAL A 191 56.82 -24.73 -38.23
CA VAL A 191 58.00 -25.56 -37.98
C VAL A 191 58.30 -25.69 -36.48
N ALA A 192 58.18 -24.60 -35.71
CA ALA A 192 58.36 -24.64 -34.25
C ALA A 192 57.27 -25.49 -33.56
N ILE A 193 56.02 -25.35 -33.99
CA ILE A 193 54.90 -26.16 -33.49
C ILE A 193 55.15 -27.64 -33.78
N GLU A 194 55.57 -28.00 -35.00
CA GLU A 194 55.80 -29.40 -35.38
C GLU A 194 56.98 -30.02 -34.62
N SER A 195 58.08 -29.28 -34.46
CA SER A 195 59.31 -29.77 -33.80
C SER A 195 59.28 -29.77 -32.27
N ALA A 196 58.49 -28.88 -31.65
CA ALA A 196 58.42 -28.78 -30.19
C ALA A 196 57.87 -30.06 -29.52
N GLN A 197 58.42 -30.43 -28.37
CA GLN A 197 57.87 -31.53 -27.57
C GLN A 197 56.60 -31.08 -26.84
N GLU A 198 55.76 -32.05 -26.44
CA GLU A 198 54.60 -31.81 -25.59
C GLU A 198 55.00 -31.03 -24.32
N GLY A 199 54.26 -29.98 -24.00
CA GLY A 199 54.50 -29.11 -22.85
C GLY A 199 55.56 -28.02 -23.08
N SER A 200 56.14 -27.86 -24.27
CA SER A 200 57.21 -26.87 -24.51
C SER A 200 56.69 -25.41 -24.50
N GLU A 201 57.56 -24.48 -24.09
CA GLU A 201 57.36 -23.04 -24.24
C GLU A 201 58.01 -22.55 -25.54
N ILE A 202 57.20 -22.08 -26.49
CA ILE A 202 57.65 -21.50 -27.75
C ILE A 202 57.83 -19.99 -27.56
N VAL A 203 59.07 -19.53 -27.56
CA VAL A 203 59.44 -18.13 -27.45
C VAL A 203 59.52 -17.50 -28.84
N VAL A 204 58.69 -16.50 -29.09
CA VAL A 204 58.54 -15.86 -30.41
C VAL A 204 59.14 -14.45 -30.36
N PRO A 205 60.21 -14.16 -31.12
CA PRO A 205 60.78 -12.81 -31.18
C PRO A 205 59.82 -11.82 -31.85
N GLN A 206 60.04 -10.52 -31.63
CA GLN A 206 59.29 -9.44 -32.28
C GLN A 206 59.24 -9.63 -33.80
N GLY A 207 58.06 -9.51 -34.39
CA GLY A 207 57.87 -9.67 -35.83
C GLY A 207 56.41 -9.77 -36.25
N GLU A 208 56.20 -9.75 -37.57
CA GLU A 208 54.93 -10.05 -38.20
C GLU A 208 55.03 -11.41 -38.91
N TYR A 209 54.12 -12.32 -38.58
CA TYR A 209 54.14 -13.71 -39.01
C TYR A 209 52.89 -13.99 -39.83
N LYS A 210 53.03 -14.27 -41.13
CA LYS A 210 51.92 -14.56 -42.05
C LYS A 210 51.63 -16.07 -42.06
N GLU A 211 51.17 -16.59 -40.94
CA GLU A 211 50.91 -18.01 -40.73
C GLU A 211 49.59 -18.21 -39.98
N SER A 212 48.90 -19.31 -40.28
CA SER A 212 47.77 -19.78 -39.49
C SER A 212 48.20 -20.97 -38.63
N LEU A 213 47.98 -20.87 -37.31
CA LEU A 213 48.52 -21.79 -36.32
C LEU A 213 47.51 -22.84 -35.94
N LYS A 214 47.75 -24.10 -36.32
CA LYS A 214 46.98 -25.26 -35.85
C LYS A 214 47.72 -25.96 -34.72
N VAL A 215 47.25 -25.77 -33.49
CA VAL A 215 47.94 -26.25 -32.28
C VAL A 215 47.17 -27.43 -31.66
N ASN A 216 47.70 -28.64 -31.88
CA ASN A 216 47.15 -29.89 -31.35
C ASN A 216 48.03 -30.53 -30.26
N LYS A 217 49.12 -29.86 -29.86
CA LYS A 217 50.01 -30.25 -28.76
C LYS A 217 49.86 -29.25 -27.61
N ASN A 218 50.05 -29.68 -26.37
CA ASN A 218 50.10 -28.78 -25.22
C ASN A 218 51.33 -27.87 -25.35
N LEU A 219 51.15 -26.64 -25.84
CA LEU A 219 52.25 -25.72 -26.13
C LEU A 219 51.96 -24.33 -25.54
N HIS A 220 53.02 -23.66 -25.07
CA HIS A 220 52.93 -22.38 -24.38
C HIS A 220 53.71 -21.31 -25.14
N PHE A 221 53.04 -20.32 -25.72
CA PHE A 221 53.67 -19.29 -26.54
C PHE A 221 53.93 -18.03 -25.73
N LEU A 222 55.14 -17.49 -25.87
CA LEU A 222 55.59 -16.26 -25.21
C LEU A 222 56.14 -15.28 -26.26
N ALA A 223 55.50 -14.13 -26.40
CA ALA A 223 55.99 -13.04 -27.24
C ALA A 223 57.15 -12.30 -26.56
N GLN A 224 58.21 -12.02 -27.31
CA GLN A 224 59.29 -11.10 -26.93
C GLN A 224 59.20 -9.82 -27.74
N GLY A 225 58.58 -8.79 -27.16
CA GLY A 225 58.25 -7.56 -27.87
C GLY A 225 56.94 -7.69 -28.65
N THR A 226 56.76 -6.88 -29.69
CA THR A 226 55.51 -6.86 -30.47
C THR A 226 55.48 -8.02 -31.46
N VAL A 227 54.59 -9.00 -31.24
CA VAL A 227 54.37 -10.12 -32.15
C VAL A 227 52.98 -10.04 -32.75
N LYS A 228 52.91 -10.00 -34.09
CA LYS A 228 51.65 -10.03 -34.84
C LYS A 228 51.53 -11.31 -35.66
N ILE A 229 50.43 -12.02 -35.50
CA ILE A 229 50.07 -13.15 -36.36
C ILE A 229 49.03 -12.65 -37.37
N LEU A 230 49.42 -12.63 -38.64
CA LEU A 230 48.59 -12.28 -39.79
C LEU A 230 48.16 -13.59 -40.45
N SER A 231 46.86 -13.79 -40.71
CA SER A 231 46.37 -15.05 -41.28
C SER A 231 46.97 -15.34 -42.66
N ASP A 232 47.02 -16.62 -43.04
CA ASP A 232 47.24 -17.08 -44.41
C ASP A 232 45.98 -16.99 -45.31
N SER A 233 44.87 -16.48 -44.77
CA SER A 233 43.52 -16.36 -45.36
C SER A 233 42.74 -17.68 -45.57
N VAL A 234 43.30 -18.83 -45.20
CA VAL A 234 42.66 -20.15 -45.44
C VAL A 234 41.86 -20.62 -44.23
N ILE A 235 42.39 -20.42 -43.02
CA ILE A 235 41.77 -20.80 -41.75
C ILE A 235 41.89 -19.65 -40.72
N ASP A 236 41.30 -19.82 -39.54
CA ASP A 236 41.49 -18.90 -38.42
C ASP A 236 42.98 -18.79 -38.03
N ASN A 237 43.47 -17.60 -37.61
CA ASN A 237 44.89 -17.42 -37.28
C ASN A 237 45.37 -18.39 -36.20
N VAL A 238 44.50 -18.75 -35.27
CA VAL A 238 44.75 -19.78 -34.27
C VAL A 238 43.57 -20.75 -34.22
N THR A 239 43.88 -22.03 -34.42
CA THR A 239 42.98 -23.16 -34.15
C THR A 239 43.61 -24.01 -33.04
N ALA A 240 43.02 -23.98 -31.85
CA ALA A 240 43.47 -24.80 -30.73
C ALA A 240 42.60 -26.07 -30.61
N GLY A 241 43.26 -27.23 -30.52
CA GLY A 241 42.62 -28.53 -30.29
C GLY A 241 43.32 -29.40 -29.23
N ALA A 242 44.37 -28.89 -28.59
CA ALA A 242 45.09 -29.59 -27.53
C ALA A 242 44.40 -29.45 -26.15
N PRO A 243 44.67 -30.35 -25.19
CA PRO A 243 44.14 -30.24 -23.82
C PRO A 243 44.37 -28.87 -23.17
N PHE A 244 45.53 -28.22 -23.40
CA PHE A 244 45.83 -26.87 -22.94
C PHE A 244 46.91 -26.18 -23.80
N VAL A 245 46.56 -25.06 -24.42
CA VAL A 245 47.44 -24.15 -25.16
C VAL A 245 47.44 -22.78 -24.47
N SER A 246 48.55 -22.05 -24.47
CA SER A 246 48.57 -20.68 -23.96
C SER A 246 49.33 -19.70 -24.84
N PHE A 247 48.88 -18.45 -24.94
CA PHE A 247 49.58 -17.36 -25.62
C PHE A 247 49.69 -16.13 -24.72
N ARG A 248 50.89 -15.55 -24.63
CA ARG A 248 51.17 -14.34 -23.86
C ARG A 248 51.76 -13.22 -24.71
N GLY A 249 51.09 -12.07 -24.77
CA GLY A 249 51.61 -10.85 -25.41
C GLY A 249 51.45 -10.77 -26.94
N PHE A 250 50.53 -11.55 -27.52
CA PHE A 250 50.37 -11.64 -28.99
C PHE A 250 49.26 -10.73 -29.52
N THR A 251 49.41 -10.30 -30.77
CA THR A 251 48.34 -9.66 -31.55
C THR A 251 47.93 -10.56 -32.72
N PHE A 252 46.65 -10.88 -32.85
CA PHE A 252 46.10 -11.70 -33.93
C PHE A 252 45.24 -10.84 -34.84
N ILE A 253 45.52 -10.83 -36.15
CA ILE A 253 44.83 -9.99 -37.13
C ILE A 253 44.31 -10.85 -38.28
N GLN A 254 42.98 -10.91 -38.42
CA GLN A 254 42.27 -11.56 -39.52
C GLN A 254 41.57 -10.51 -40.38
N SER A 255 42.25 -10.00 -41.41
CA SER A 255 41.72 -8.93 -42.25
C SER A 255 41.16 -9.37 -43.59
N GLU A 256 41.40 -10.61 -44.01
CA GLU A 256 41.19 -11.03 -45.40
C GLU A 256 40.03 -12.04 -45.56
N SER A 257 39.84 -12.95 -44.60
CA SER A 257 38.85 -14.01 -44.71
C SER A 257 37.43 -13.57 -44.34
N GLN A 258 36.45 -13.95 -45.16
CA GLN A 258 35.02 -13.80 -44.88
C GLN A 258 34.42 -15.01 -44.14
N SER A 259 35.20 -16.08 -43.93
CA SER A 259 34.74 -17.33 -43.33
C SER A 259 35.53 -17.75 -42.08
N SER A 260 36.53 -16.97 -41.69
CA SER A 260 37.42 -17.25 -40.55
C SER A 260 37.61 -16.03 -39.66
N GLY A 261 37.75 -16.26 -38.35
CA GLY A 261 38.09 -15.27 -37.35
C GLY A 261 39.58 -15.27 -36.99
N ALA A 262 39.92 -14.59 -35.90
CA ALA A 262 41.30 -14.55 -35.39
C ALA A 262 41.62 -15.77 -34.51
N ALA A 263 40.64 -16.35 -33.83
CA ALA A 263 40.80 -17.60 -33.10
C ALA A 263 39.53 -18.44 -33.08
N ILE A 264 39.71 -19.76 -33.24
CA ILE A 264 38.66 -20.75 -33.03
C ILE A 264 39.12 -21.82 -32.04
N ILE A 265 38.27 -22.07 -31.04
CA ILE A 265 38.46 -23.11 -30.04
C ILE A 265 37.27 -24.05 -30.17
N ASN A 266 37.49 -25.16 -30.88
CA ASN A 266 36.46 -26.16 -31.15
C ASN A 266 36.42 -27.26 -30.10
N THR A 267 37.57 -27.56 -29.50
CA THR A 267 37.79 -28.62 -28.52
C THR A 267 39.09 -28.29 -27.78
N GLY A 268 39.32 -28.89 -26.61
CA GLY A 268 40.49 -28.59 -25.80
C GLY A 268 40.40 -27.24 -25.09
N SER A 269 41.54 -26.69 -24.68
CA SER A 269 41.59 -25.44 -23.91
C SER A 269 42.65 -24.46 -24.41
N CYS A 270 42.31 -23.16 -24.40
CA CYS A 270 43.25 -22.10 -24.73
C CYS A 270 43.19 -20.95 -23.71
N LEU A 271 44.36 -20.54 -23.21
CA LEU A 271 44.55 -19.33 -22.42
C LEU A 271 45.23 -18.24 -23.26
N PHE A 272 44.62 -17.07 -23.34
CA PHE A 272 45.25 -15.86 -23.86
C PHE A 272 45.42 -14.85 -22.73
N GLU A 273 46.64 -14.37 -22.53
CA GLU A 273 46.97 -13.39 -21.50
C GLU A 273 47.73 -12.21 -22.11
N ASN A 274 47.23 -10.99 -21.90
CA ASN A 274 47.77 -9.76 -22.51
C ASN A 274 47.81 -9.83 -24.05
N CYS A 275 46.78 -10.42 -24.68
CA CYS A 275 46.68 -10.55 -26.14
C CYS A 275 45.63 -9.60 -26.75
N SER A 276 45.82 -9.23 -28.01
CA SER A 276 44.87 -8.44 -28.81
C SER A 276 44.38 -9.20 -30.04
N PHE A 277 43.12 -9.06 -30.40
CA PHE A 277 42.50 -9.72 -31.56
C PHE A 277 41.74 -8.72 -32.41
N SER A 278 41.84 -8.85 -33.74
CA SER A 278 41.09 -8.05 -34.72
C SER A 278 40.57 -8.93 -35.85
N ALA A 279 39.30 -8.79 -36.22
CA ALA A 279 38.69 -9.42 -37.40
C ALA A 279 37.63 -8.51 -38.05
N HIS A 280 37.32 -8.71 -39.34
CA HIS A 280 36.27 -7.94 -40.03
C HIS A 280 34.91 -8.65 -40.03
N TYR A 281 34.81 -9.77 -40.74
CA TYR A 281 33.51 -10.33 -41.17
C TYR A 281 32.94 -11.43 -40.26
N MET A 282 33.81 -12.19 -39.60
CA MET A 282 33.45 -13.28 -38.71
C MET A 282 33.85 -12.94 -37.27
N PRO A 283 33.20 -13.54 -36.25
CA PRO A 283 33.56 -13.26 -34.88
C PRO A 283 35.05 -13.46 -34.61
N SER A 284 35.71 -12.47 -34.01
CA SER A 284 37.17 -12.50 -33.81
C SER A 284 37.61 -13.70 -33.00
N ILE A 285 36.82 -14.09 -32.01
CA ILE A 285 36.99 -15.35 -31.28
C ILE A 285 35.67 -16.13 -31.31
N THR A 286 35.74 -17.39 -31.75
CA THR A 286 34.63 -18.35 -31.67
C THR A 286 34.99 -19.53 -30.77
N VAL A 287 34.15 -19.80 -29.78
CA VAL A 287 34.22 -21.00 -28.92
C VAL A 287 32.97 -21.83 -29.14
N LYS A 288 33.12 -23.11 -29.45
CA LYS A 288 32.01 -24.02 -29.79
C LYS A 288 32.30 -25.45 -29.36
N ASN A 289 31.29 -26.32 -29.48
CA ASN A 289 31.30 -27.70 -28.96
C ASN A 289 31.79 -27.73 -27.49
N ASP A 290 32.83 -28.49 -27.16
CA ASP A 290 33.38 -28.65 -25.80
C ASP A 290 34.61 -27.76 -25.53
N GLY A 291 34.89 -26.79 -26.41
CA GLY A 291 36.04 -25.90 -26.31
C GLY A 291 36.04 -25.01 -25.05
N LYS A 292 37.24 -24.78 -24.48
CA LYS A 292 37.45 -23.98 -23.27
C LYS A 292 38.34 -22.78 -23.53
N LEU A 293 37.80 -21.57 -23.37
CA LEU A 293 38.55 -20.32 -23.55
C LEU A 293 38.80 -19.63 -22.20
N PHE A 294 40.04 -19.19 -21.99
CA PHE A 294 40.42 -18.31 -20.90
C PHE A 294 41.04 -17.03 -21.46
N LEU A 295 40.49 -15.87 -21.11
CA LEU A 295 41.02 -14.55 -21.47
C LEU A 295 41.40 -13.79 -20.21
N ARG A 296 42.63 -13.25 -20.17
CA ARG A 296 43.08 -12.36 -19.10
C ARG A 296 43.75 -11.12 -19.69
N LYS A 297 43.26 -9.93 -19.33
CA LYS A 297 43.84 -8.65 -19.79
C LYS A 297 43.91 -8.56 -21.32
N CYS A 298 42.89 -9.04 -22.00
CA CYS A 298 42.84 -9.10 -23.46
C CYS A 298 42.01 -7.97 -24.08
N ARG A 299 42.24 -7.71 -25.37
CA ARG A 299 41.40 -6.85 -26.21
C ARG A 299 40.88 -7.64 -27.41
N VAL A 300 39.57 -7.62 -27.65
CA VAL A 300 38.95 -8.37 -28.75
C VAL A 300 38.08 -7.45 -29.58
N GLU A 301 38.39 -7.30 -30.86
CA GLU A 301 37.70 -6.36 -31.76
C GLU A 301 37.21 -7.04 -33.02
N CYS A 302 35.93 -6.85 -33.39
CA CYS A 302 35.35 -7.31 -34.66
C CYS A 302 34.55 -6.19 -35.32
N GLU A 303 34.71 -5.94 -36.63
CA GLU A 303 33.99 -4.84 -37.27
C GLU A 303 32.49 -5.14 -37.54
N ASP A 304 32.20 -6.22 -38.27
CA ASP A 304 30.84 -6.53 -38.79
C ASP A 304 30.12 -7.67 -38.02
N ALA A 305 30.84 -8.43 -37.19
CA ALA A 305 30.30 -9.52 -36.37
C ALA A 305 30.53 -9.30 -34.86
N ALA A 306 30.16 -10.29 -34.04
CA ALA A 306 30.40 -10.21 -32.60
C ALA A 306 31.90 -10.32 -32.29
N ALA A 307 32.42 -9.58 -31.30
CA ALA A 307 33.84 -9.72 -30.94
C ALA A 307 34.15 -11.12 -30.38
N LEU A 308 33.26 -11.64 -29.53
CA LEU A 308 33.33 -12.99 -28.98
C LEU A 308 31.99 -13.71 -29.15
N MET A 309 32.03 -14.94 -29.67
CA MET A 309 30.87 -15.82 -29.79
C MET A 309 31.12 -17.16 -29.08
N CYS A 310 30.29 -17.47 -28.09
CA CYS A 310 30.28 -18.72 -27.35
C CYS A 310 28.98 -19.49 -27.65
N ARG A 311 29.08 -20.77 -28.00
CA ARG A 311 27.92 -21.62 -28.31
C ARG A 311 28.14 -23.08 -27.97
N ASP A 312 27.09 -23.87 -28.17
CA ASP A 312 27.03 -25.31 -27.87
C ASP A 312 27.34 -25.59 -26.39
N GLU A 313 28.29 -26.44 -26.04
CA GLU A 313 28.66 -26.77 -24.64
C GLU A 313 29.96 -26.08 -24.19
N SER A 314 30.33 -24.98 -24.85
CA SER A 314 31.62 -24.34 -24.62
C SER A 314 31.73 -23.70 -23.24
N VAL A 315 32.96 -23.61 -22.73
CA VAL A 315 33.27 -22.95 -21.46
C VAL A 315 34.15 -21.74 -21.73
N THR A 316 33.79 -20.58 -21.19
CA THR A 316 34.57 -19.34 -21.37
C THR A 316 34.74 -18.61 -20.04
N VAL A 317 35.97 -18.21 -19.71
CA VAL A 317 36.26 -17.40 -18.53
C VAL A 317 37.11 -16.20 -18.94
N CYS A 318 36.57 -15.01 -18.72
CA CYS A 318 37.19 -13.74 -19.08
C CYS A 318 37.41 -12.89 -17.83
N GLU A 319 38.64 -12.41 -17.66
CA GLU A 319 39.06 -11.52 -16.58
C GLU A 319 39.72 -10.27 -17.19
N GLU A 320 39.28 -9.08 -16.78
CA GLU A 320 39.89 -7.80 -17.20
C GLU A 320 39.99 -7.65 -18.73
N THR A 321 38.99 -8.14 -19.47
CA THR A 321 39.00 -8.18 -20.94
C THR A 321 38.05 -7.12 -21.52
N THR A 322 38.51 -6.46 -22.58
CA THR A 322 37.76 -5.42 -23.28
C THR A 322 37.35 -5.85 -24.68
N PHE A 323 36.10 -5.62 -25.05
CA PHE A 323 35.55 -5.97 -26.36
C PHE A 323 35.18 -4.71 -27.17
N LYS A 324 35.22 -4.80 -28.50
CA LYS A 324 34.78 -3.75 -29.42
C LYS A 324 34.11 -4.35 -30.65
N ALA A 325 32.88 -3.93 -30.94
CA ALA A 325 32.09 -4.43 -32.06
C ALA A 325 31.23 -3.32 -32.72
N PRO A 326 31.84 -2.34 -33.41
CA PRO A 326 31.18 -1.09 -33.81
C PRO A 326 29.89 -1.24 -34.64
N LYS A 327 29.64 -2.38 -35.30
CA LYS A 327 28.41 -2.62 -36.09
C LYS A 327 27.57 -3.80 -35.57
N ASN A 328 27.96 -4.45 -34.47
CA ASN A 328 27.28 -5.65 -33.96
C ASN A 328 27.25 -5.71 -32.42
N ASN A 329 27.03 -6.91 -31.87
CA ASN A 329 27.11 -7.20 -30.44
C ASN A 329 28.57 -7.31 -29.98
N GLY A 330 28.89 -6.88 -28.76
CA GLY A 330 30.23 -7.13 -28.19
C GLY A 330 30.47 -8.62 -27.97
N VAL A 331 29.62 -9.24 -27.16
CA VAL A 331 29.71 -10.66 -26.80
C VAL A 331 28.35 -11.33 -26.96
N LEU A 332 28.35 -12.52 -27.56
CA LEU A 332 27.18 -13.36 -27.74
C LEU A 332 27.41 -14.75 -27.13
N VAL A 333 26.60 -15.12 -26.15
CA VAL A 333 26.62 -16.42 -25.46
C VAL A 333 25.26 -17.10 -25.65
N ARG A 334 25.25 -18.32 -26.19
CA ARG A 334 24.01 -19.01 -26.58
C ARG A 334 24.09 -20.53 -26.45
N ASN A 335 23.01 -21.23 -26.79
CA ASN A 335 22.83 -22.67 -26.58
C ASN A 335 23.10 -23.05 -25.10
N ASN A 336 23.89 -24.11 -24.85
CA ASN A 336 24.16 -24.63 -23.51
C ASN A 336 25.55 -24.19 -22.96
N SER A 337 26.06 -23.05 -23.44
CA SER A 337 27.42 -22.61 -23.09
C SER A 337 27.50 -22.08 -21.66
N THR A 338 28.69 -22.17 -21.07
CA THR A 338 29.00 -21.71 -19.71
C THR A 338 30.01 -20.57 -19.76
N ALA A 339 29.67 -19.40 -19.23
CA ALA A 339 30.54 -18.23 -19.31
C ALA A 339 30.72 -17.51 -17.95
N ARG A 340 31.94 -17.09 -17.64
CA ARG A 340 32.22 -16.18 -16.52
C ARG A 340 32.94 -14.94 -17.01
N PHE A 341 32.40 -13.76 -16.73
CA PHE A 341 33.01 -12.48 -17.04
C PHE A 341 33.24 -11.71 -15.73
N SER A 342 34.49 -11.37 -15.44
CA SER A 342 34.87 -10.59 -14.26
C SER A 342 35.64 -9.35 -14.71
N ARG A 343 35.22 -8.15 -14.27
CA ARG A 343 35.86 -6.87 -14.65
C ARG A 343 36.00 -6.70 -16.18
N CYS A 344 35.00 -7.16 -16.94
CA CYS A 344 34.98 -7.06 -18.41
C CYS A 344 34.11 -5.90 -18.87
N GLN A 345 34.40 -5.33 -20.04
CA GLN A 345 33.66 -4.19 -20.59
C GLN A 345 33.60 -4.23 -22.12
N VAL A 346 32.68 -3.47 -22.70
CA VAL A 346 32.62 -3.23 -24.16
C VAL A 346 32.84 -1.75 -24.42
N GLU A 347 33.86 -1.40 -25.19
CA GLU A 347 34.19 0.00 -25.52
C GLU A 347 33.21 0.61 -26.51
N GLN A 348 32.79 -0.16 -27.52
CA GLN A 348 31.89 0.31 -28.57
C GLN A 348 31.10 -0.86 -29.13
N CYS A 349 29.78 -0.70 -29.29
CA CYS A 349 28.90 -1.64 -29.98
C CYS A 349 27.71 -0.91 -30.61
N ALA A 350 27.15 -1.44 -31.71
CA ALA A 350 25.92 -0.88 -32.32
C ALA A 350 24.64 -1.51 -31.77
N ARG A 351 24.72 -2.73 -31.23
CA ARG A 351 23.57 -3.48 -30.71
C ARG A 351 23.68 -3.61 -29.19
N ASN A 352 24.08 -4.77 -28.70
CA ASN A 352 24.23 -5.06 -27.26
C ASN A 352 25.70 -5.33 -26.91
N ALA A 353 26.16 -4.83 -25.77
CA ALA A 353 27.46 -5.14 -25.20
C ALA A 353 27.57 -6.65 -24.89
N PHE A 354 26.58 -7.21 -24.20
CA PHE A 354 26.48 -8.63 -23.90
C PHE A 354 25.05 -9.12 -24.18
N VAL A 355 24.96 -10.31 -24.78
CA VAL A 355 23.70 -11.02 -25.01
C VAL A 355 23.84 -12.48 -24.56
N PHE A 356 22.93 -12.91 -23.71
CA PHE A 356 22.84 -14.30 -23.22
C PHE A 356 21.51 -14.91 -23.65
N MET A 357 21.53 -16.03 -24.39
CA MET A 357 20.35 -16.63 -25.00
C MET A 357 20.21 -18.11 -24.69
N ASP A 358 19.07 -18.70 -25.05
CA ASP A 358 18.78 -20.13 -24.91
C ASP A 358 18.99 -20.61 -23.45
N THR A 359 19.76 -21.66 -23.23
CA THR A 359 20.03 -22.22 -21.89
C THR A 359 21.42 -21.88 -21.37
N SER A 360 22.04 -20.80 -21.84
CA SER A 360 23.41 -20.42 -21.46
C SER A 360 23.55 -20.10 -19.97
N ASN A 361 24.50 -20.76 -19.30
CA ASN A 361 24.84 -20.51 -17.91
C ASN A 361 25.90 -19.40 -17.85
N PHE A 362 25.70 -18.38 -17.01
CA PHE A 362 26.70 -17.33 -16.88
C PHE A 362 26.77 -16.66 -15.51
N ILE A 363 27.98 -16.17 -15.18
CA ILE A 363 28.20 -15.16 -14.15
C ILE A 363 28.83 -13.93 -14.81
N PHE A 364 28.19 -12.79 -14.70
CA PHE A 364 28.74 -11.49 -15.05
C PHE A 364 28.92 -10.67 -13.77
N GLU A 365 30.16 -10.30 -13.43
CA GLU A 365 30.46 -9.72 -12.12
C GLU A 365 31.54 -8.63 -12.09
N ASN A 366 31.47 -7.79 -11.05
CA ASN A 366 32.49 -6.80 -10.70
C ASN A 366 32.84 -5.87 -11.87
N ALA A 367 31.84 -5.41 -12.62
CA ALA A 367 32.03 -4.67 -13.86
C ALA A 367 31.11 -3.43 -13.93
N THR A 368 31.39 -2.55 -14.89
CA THR A 368 30.48 -1.46 -15.24
C THR A 368 29.69 -1.86 -16.50
N ILE A 369 28.37 -1.68 -16.45
CA ILE A 369 27.46 -1.89 -17.57
C ILE A 369 26.91 -0.51 -17.97
N ASP A 370 27.48 0.08 -19.02
CA ASP A 370 27.15 1.42 -19.53
C ASP A 370 26.53 1.42 -20.94
N LYS A 371 26.32 0.22 -21.50
CA LYS A 371 25.81 -0.05 -22.85
C LYS A 371 24.77 -1.16 -22.79
N ASN A 372 23.96 -1.27 -23.84
CA ASN A 372 22.82 -2.19 -23.87
C ASN A 372 23.24 -3.61 -23.47
N PHE A 373 22.56 -4.19 -22.49
CA PHE A 373 22.87 -5.50 -21.94
C PHE A 373 21.57 -6.30 -21.88
N GLU A 374 21.58 -7.50 -22.47
CA GLU A 374 20.35 -8.26 -22.66
C GLU A 374 20.49 -9.73 -22.21
N VAL A 375 19.51 -10.18 -21.43
CA VAL A 375 19.38 -11.55 -20.96
C VAL A 375 18.06 -12.14 -21.47
N GLN A 376 18.17 -13.18 -22.27
CA GLN A 376 17.07 -14.01 -22.77
C GLN A 376 17.18 -15.47 -22.30
N SER A 377 18.19 -15.79 -21.48
CA SER A 377 18.51 -17.17 -21.14
C SER A 377 17.60 -17.77 -20.06
N GLN A 378 17.06 -18.96 -20.34
CA GLN A 378 16.27 -19.84 -19.47
C GLN A 378 17.17 -20.76 -18.60
N SER A 379 18.34 -20.27 -18.20
CA SER A 379 19.29 -21.07 -17.43
C SER A 379 18.97 -21.04 -15.92
N GLN A 380 19.32 -22.13 -15.23
CA GLN A 380 19.30 -22.18 -13.77
C GLN A 380 20.44 -21.38 -13.12
N CYS A 381 21.46 -20.98 -13.88
CA CYS A 381 22.64 -20.25 -13.40
C CYS A 381 22.96 -19.06 -14.31
N ALA A 382 22.00 -18.14 -14.48
CA ALA A 382 22.18 -16.84 -15.13
C ALA A 382 22.28 -15.75 -14.07
N ILE A 383 23.48 -15.19 -13.82
CA ILE A 383 23.74 -14.31 -12.68
C ILE A 383 24.46 -13.03 -13.14
N VAL A 384 23.91 -11.87 -12.78
CA VAL A 384 24.57 -10.56 -12.88
C VAL A 384 24.76 -10.01 -11.47
N LYS A 385 26.00 -9.78 -11.02
CA LYS A 385 26.25 -9.37 -9.64
C LYS A 385 27.39 -8.39 -9.43
N ASN A 386 27.30 -7.58 -8.37
CA ASN A 386 28.34 -6.62 -7.97
C ASN A 386 28.74 -5.67 -9.12
N CYS A 387 27.79 -5.29 -9.99
CA CYS A 387 28.03 -4.40 -11.12
C CYS A 387 27.49 -2.99 -10.84
N ASN A 388 28.12 -2.01 -11.47
CA ASN A 388 27.60 -0.65 -11.56
C ASN A 388 26.94 -0.46 -12.94
N VAL A 389 25.64 -0.25 -12.97
CA VAL A 389 24.84 -0.08 -14.20
C VAL A 389 24.52 1.40 -14.35
N ALA A 390 24.77 1.96 -15.53
CA ALA A 390 24.51 3.36 -15.84
C ALA A 390 24.11 3.54 -17.32
N GLY A 391 23.42 4.64 -17.63
CA GLY A 391 23.14 5.09 -19.01
C GLY A 391 22.09 4.28 -19.79
N THR A 392 21.84 3.02 -19.44
CA THR A 392 20.84 2.16 -20.10
C THR A 392 20.28 1.12 -19.15
N TYR A 393 19.12 0.57 -19.51
CA TYR A 393 18.46 -0.46 -18.71
C TYR A 393 19.12 -1.80 -18.98
N LEU A 394 19.27 -2.60 -17.92
CA LEU A 394 19.51 -4.02 -18.07
C LEU A 394 18.18 -4.65 -18.53
N LYS A 395 18.19 -5.33 -19.67
CA LYS A 395 16.96 -5.87 -20.28
C LYS A 395 16.85 -7.37 -20.06
N ILE A 396 15.73 -7.80 -19.49
CA ILE A 396 15.35 -9.19 -19.29
C ILE A 396 14.12 -9.46 -20.16
N ASN A 397 14.27 -10.35 -21.14
CA ASN A 397 13.27 -10.57 -22.17
C ASN A 397 12.91 -12.05 -22.33
N GLY A 398 11.77 -12.27 -22.98
CA GLY A 398 11.32 -13.60 -23.36
C GLY A 398 10.97 -14.43 -22.14
N SER A 399 11.71 -15.50 -21.91
CA SER A 399 11.47 -16.47 -20.83
C SER A 399 12.69 -16.58 -19.91
N ALA A 400 13.50 -15.54 -19.86
CA ALA A 400 14.71 -15.53 -19.05
C ALA A 400 14.42 -15.74 -17.56
N THR A 401 15.34 -16.41 -16.87
CA THR A 401 15.25 -16.66 -15.42
C THR A 401 16.51 -16.27 -14.62
N PRO A 402 16.95 -14.99 -14.64
CA PRO A 402 18.21 -14.61 -14.03
C PRO A 402 18.10 -14.17 -12.56
N TYR A 403 19.25 -14.21 -11.90
CA TYR A 403 19.53 -13.55 -10.63
C TYR A 403 20.26 -12.23 -10.86
N ILE A 404 19.73 -11.15 -10.29
CA ILE A 404 20.32 -9.81 -10.31
C ILE A 404 20.67 -9.44 -8.87
N LEU A 405 21.97 -9.49 -8.51
CA LEU A 405 22.41 -9.52 -7.12
C LEU A 405 23.40 -8.39 -6.79
N SER A 406 23.15 -7.60 -5.76
CA SER A 406 24.11 -6.63 -5.23
C SER A 406 24.66 -5.63 -6.27
N ASN A 407 23.84 -5.27 -7.26
CA ASN A 407 24.19 -4.28 -8.27
C ASN A 407 23.77 -2.87 -7.83
N THR A 408 24.45 -1.85 -8.36
CA THR A 408 24.04 -0.46 -8.23
C THR A 408 23.59 0.06 -9.59
N PHE A 409 22.34 0.52 -9.71
CA PHE A 409 21.79 1.17 -10.89
C PHE A 409 21.73 2.68 -10.66
N ASN A 410 22.40 3.47 -11.51
CA ASN A 410 22.53 4.91 -11.34
C ASN A 410 21.96 5.67 -12.55
N GLY A 411 20.81 6.33 -12.37
CA GLY A 411 20.08 7.00 -13.44
C GLY A 411 19.48 6.05 -14.48
N CYS A 412 19.45 4.75 -14.20
CA CYS A 412 18.89 3.70 -15.04
C CYS A 412 18.23 2.61 -14.19
N GLY A 413 17.80 1.51 -14.79
CA GLY A 413 17.02 0.49 -14.10
C GLY A 413 17.04 -0.88 -14.75
N LEU A 414 16.04 -1.67 -14.37
CA LEU A 414 15.79 -3.01 -14.89
C LEU A 414 14.46 -3.03 -15.66
N GLU A 415 14.49 -3.59 -16.87
CA GLU A 415 13.29 -3.84 -17.69
C GLU A 415 13.03 -5.34 -17.75
N CYS A 416 11.88 -5.80 -17.26
CA CYS A 416 11.44 -7.19 -17.31
C CYS A 416 10.18 -7.31 -18.19
N ASN A 417 10.30 -8.05 -19.29
CA ASN A 417 9.25 -8.20 -20.29
C ASN A 417 9.12 -9.64 -20.81
N GLY A 418 7.99 -9.94 -21.44
CA GLY A 418 7.61 -11.27 -21.86
C GLY A 418 7.23 -12.12 -20.65
N VAL A 419 7.45 -13.42 -20.73
CA VAL A 419 7.10 -14.39 -19.69
C VAL A 419 8.25 -14.64 -18.70
N SER A 420 9.15 -13.67 -18.51
CA SER A 420 10.36 -13.83 -17.69
C SER A 420 10.08 -14.01 -16.19
N GLY A 421 11.00 -14.68 -15.49
CA GLY A 421 10.93 -14.96 -14.05
C GLY A 421 12.20 -14.48 -13.37
N VAL A 422 12.19 -13.33 -12.69
CA VAL A 422 13.43 -12.65 -12.28
C VAL A 422 13.56 -12.56 -10.76
N ARG A 423 14.74 -12.88 -10.23
CA ARG A 423 15.07 -12.73 -8.81
C ARG A 423 16.04 -11.58 -8.60
N LEU A 424 15.66 -10.60 -7.78
CA LEU A 424 16.51 -9.50 -7.34
C LEU A 424 16.88 -9.71 -5.87
N GLN A 425 18.13 -9.38 -5.51
CA GLN A 425 18.54 -9.36 -4.11
C GLN A 425 19.64 -8.32 -3.85
N GLY A 426 19.44 -7.46 -2.84
CA GLY A 426 20.47 -6.55 -2.33
C GLY A 426 20.92 -5.46 -3.31
N ASN A 427 20.13 -5.14 -4.32
CA ASN A 427 20.47 -4.11 -5.30
C ASN A 427 20.12 -2.70 -4.79
N THR A 428 20.78 -1.69 -5.34
CA THR A 428 20.46 -0.27 -5.09
C THR A 428 20.13 0.42 -6.41
N PHE A 429 18.92 0.98 -6.51
CA PHE A 429 18.49 1.84 -7.61
C PHE A 429 18.48 3.29 -7.14
N GLN A 430 19.14 4.18 -7.88
CA GLN A 430 19.29 5.57 -7.48
C GLN A 430 19.33 6.57 -8.64
N ASN A 431 18.92 7.80 -8.34
CA ASN A 431 19.03 8.97 -9.23
C ASN A 431 18.26 8.86 -10.57
N ASN A 432 17.18 8.07 -10.61
CA ASN A 432 16.32 7.94 -11.78
C ASN A 432 15.51 9.22 -12.04
N VAL A 433 15.79 9.96 -13.12
CA VAL A 433 15.10 11.24 -13.40
C VAL A 433 13.92 11.08 -14.34
N GLU A 434 14.09 10.37 -15.46
CA GLU A 434 13.08 10.31 -16.51
C GLU A 434 12.28 9.01 -16.49
N THR A 435 12.90 7.90 -16.06
CA THR A 435 12.36 6.55 -16.21
C THR A 435 12.30 5.79 -14.88
N PRO A 436 11.30 4.92 -14.64
CA PRO A 436 11.18 4.16 -13.40
C PRO A 436 12.31 3.15 -13.19
N ALA A 437 12.87 3.06 -11.98
CA ALA A 437 13.97 2.16 -11.64
C ALA A 437 13.72 0.67 -11.95
N LEU A 438 12.46 0.23 -11.85
CA LEU A 438 12.05 -1.13 -12.18
C LEU A 438 10.75 -1.11 -12.98
N LEU A 439 10.76 -1.77 -14.14
CA LEU A 439 9.61 -1.97 -15.02
C LEU A 439 9.30 -3.46 -15.13
N VAL A 440 8.10 -3.88 -14.75
CA VAL A 440 7.62 -5.26 -14.83
C VAL A 440 6.36 -5.34 -15.69
N PHE A 441 6.44 -5.99 -16.85
CA PHE A 441 5.32 -6.08 -17.76
C PHE A 441 5.33 -7.29 -18.69
N GLY A 442 4.27 -7.43 -19.49
CA GLY A 442 4.22 -8.40 -20.59
C GLY A 442 4.10 -9.86 -20.14
N ASP A 443 3.48 -10.07 -18.98
CA ASP A 443 3.42 -11.34 -18.23
C ASP A 443 4.70 -11.72 -17.47
N SER A 444 5.61 -10.79 -17.15
CA SER A 444 6.79 -11.13 -16.33
C SER A 444 6.43 -11.26 -14.84
N THR A 445 7.13 -12.14 -14.12
CA THR A 445 7.08 -12.28 -12.66
C THR A 445 8.43 -11.92 -12.06
N VAL A 446 8.43 -11.01 -11.10
CA VAL A 446 9.65 -10.49 -10.46
C VAL A 446 9.50 -10.57 -8.94
N GLU A 447 10.56 -11.03 -8.28
CA GLU A 447 10.63 -11.08 -6.83
C GLU A 447 11.90 -10.40 -6.32
N CYS A 448 11.73 -9.38 -5.47
CA CYS A 448 12.78 -8.57 -4.86
C CYS A 448 13.03 -8.95 -3.40
N HIS A 449 14.27 -8.82 -2.93
CA HIS A 449 14.73 -9.17 -1.59
C HIS A 449 15.80 -8.17 -1.11
N ASP A 450 15.52 -7.37 -0.08
CA ASP A 450 16.47 -6.38 0.47
C ASP A 450 16.98 -5.37 -0.58
N ASP A 451 16.13 -5.03 -1.55
CA ASP A 451 16.45 -4.04 -2.59
C ASP A 451 16.09 -2.61 -2.13
N THR A 452 16.93 -1.65 -2.51
CA THR A 452 16.79 -0.23 -2.15
C THR A 452 16.50 0.63 -3.37
N PHE A 453 15.50 1.50 -3.28
CA PHE A 453 15.15 2.51 -4.28
C PHE A 453 15.23 3.90 -3.64
N LYS A 454 16.11 4.77 -4.11
CA LYS A 454 16.33 6.08 -3.48
C LYS A 454 16.55 7.20 -4.47
N GLN A 455 16.11 8.42 -4.11
CA GLN A 455 16.36 9.60 -4.96
C GLN A 455 15.80 9.43 -6.39
N CYS A 456 14.72 8.65 -6.54
CA CYS A 456 14.03 8.47 -7.80
C CYS A 456 13.08 9.65 -8.03
N ARG A 457 13.35 10.42 -9.08
CA ARG A 457 12.62 11.62 -9.48
C ARG A 457 11.68 11.41 -10.68
N ALA A 458 11.66 10.21 -11.26
CA ALA A 458 10.66 9.82 -12.25
C ALA A 458 9.23 9.85 -11.68
N GLY A 459 8.22 9.82 -12.55
CA GLY A 459 6.81 9.85 -12.14
C GLY A 459 6.42 8.72 -11.17
N ALA A 460 7.02 7.54 -11.35
CA ALA A 460 6.96 6.41 -10.42
C ALA A 460 8.36 5.81 -10.26
N ALA A 461 8.71 5.32 -9.07
CA ALA A 461 9.97 4.61 -8.85
C ALA A 461 9.91 3.17 -9.38
N VAL A 462 8.80 2.47 -9.17
CA VAL A 462 8.59 1.08 -9.62
C VAL A 462 7.22 0.94 -10.27
N VAL A 463 7.15 0.24 -11.41
CA VAL A 463 5.91 0.06 -12.17
C VAL A 463 5.68 -1.41 -12.54
N ALA A 464 4.47 -1.90 -12.27
CA ALA A 464 3.96 -3.19 -12.75
C ALA A 464 2.72 -2.98 -13.62
N TYR A 465 2.73 -3.43 -14.87
CA TYR A 465 1.61 -3.23 -15.80
C TYR A 465 1.49 -4.33 -16.84
N ARG A 466 0.37 -4.41 -17.58
CA ARG A 466 0.12 -5.43 -18.63
C ARG A 466 0.41 -6.86 -18.12
N ASN A 467 -0.34 -7.29 -17.11
CA ASN A 467 -0.19 -8.58 -16.42
C ASN A 467 1.14 -8.77 -15.67
N GLY A 468 1.91 -7.72 -15.38
CA GLY A 468 3.14 -7.84 -14.58
C GLY A 468 2.84 -8.30 -13.15
N GLU A 469 3.70 -9.14 -12.58
CA GLU A 469 3.60 -9.58 -11.19
C GLU A 469 4.89 -9.22 -10.45
N LEU A 470 4.76 -8.44 -9.39
CA LEU A 470 5.87 -7.98 -8.58
C LEU A 470 5.62 -8.29 -7.11
N LYS A 471 6.54 -9.05 -6.51
CA LYS A 471 6.63 -9.24 -5.07
C LYS A 471 7.89 -8.58 -4.53
N VAL A 472 7.77 -7.80 -3.47
CA VAL A 472 8.89 -7.13 -2.81
C VAL A 472 8.96 -7.57 -1.36
N ASN A 473 10.07 -8.18 -0.97
CA ASN A 473 10.38 -8.54 0.41
C ASN A 473 11.51 -7.64 0.92
N ASP A 474 11.34 -7.04 2.10
CA ASP A 474 12.35 -6.18 2.75
C ASP A 474 12.77 -4.95 1.91
N GLY A 475 11.82 -4.39 1.14
CA GLY A 475 12.09 -3.24 0.26
C GLY A 475 12.28 -1.93 1.02
N LYS A 476 13.25 -1.11 0.59
CA LYS A 476 13.53 0.21 1.17
C LYS A 476 13.38 1.31 0.11
N LEU A 477 12.37 2.15 0.24
CA LEU A 477 12.05 3.21 -0.70
C LEU A 477 12.07 4.56 0.00
N TYR A 478 13.00 5.45 -0.36
CA TYR A 478 13.12 6.75 0.29
C TYR A 478 13.50 7.91 -0.64
N ASP A 479 13.04 9.11 -0.29
CA ASP A 479 13.30 10.37 -0.99
C ASP A 479 12.89 10.32 -2.48
N LEU A 480 11.60 10.09 -2.71
CA LEU A 480 11.03 9.93 -4.05
C LEU A 480 10.29 11.22 -4.46
N ALA A 481 10.49 11.69 -5.70
CA ALA A 481 9.74 12.85 -6.18
C ALA A 481 8.34 12.49 -6.72
N GLY A 482 8.17 11.25 -7.18
CA GLY A 482 6.92 10.72 -7.72
C GLY A 482 6.18 9.80 -6.75
N VAL A 483 5.47 8.81 -7.30
CA VAL A 483 4.89 7.71 -6.53
C VAL A 483 5.92 6.59 -6.30
N ALA A 484 5.83 5.85 -5.20
CA ALA A 484 6.75 4.74 -4.96
C ALA A 484 6.44 3.55 -5.86
N PHE A 485 5.19 3.09 -5.84
CA PHE A 485 4.72 2.00 -6.69
C PHE A 485 3.50 2.41 -7.52
N LEU A 486 3.50 2.02 -8.79
CA LEU A 486 2.36 2.12 -9.69
C LEU A 486 2.03 0.72 -10.26
N CYS A 487 0.82 0.24 -10.03
CA CYS A 487 0.33 -1.06 -10.49
C CYS A 487 -0.99 -0.94 -11.26
N TYR A 488 -1.07 -1.46 -12.48
CA TYR A 488 -2.31 -1.40 -13.27
C TYR A 488 -2.48 -2.47 -14.35
N GLY A 489 -3.71 -2.67 -14.82
CA GLY A 489 -4.02 -3.54 -15.96
C GLY A 489 -3.81 -5.01 -15.66
N ASN A 490 -4.67 -5.58 -14.80
CA ASN A 490 -4.64 -6.99 -14.34
C ASN A 490 -3.28 -7.44 -13.76
N SER A 491 -2.50 -6.48 -13.27
CA SER A 491 -1.19 -6.70 -12.67
C SER A 491 -1.30 -6.90 -11.16
N GLN A 492 -0.29 -7.52 -10.57
CA GLN A 492 -0.25 -7.84 -9.15
C GLN A 492 0.97 -7.20 -8.49
N LEU A 493 0.73 -6.56 -7.34
CA LEU A 493 1.75 -6.01 -6.48
C LEU A 493 1.59 -6.56 -5.05
N GLU A 494 2.63 -7.21 -4.55
CA GLU A 494 2.72 -7.71 -3.18
C GLU A 494 3.92 -7.08 -2.47
N LEU A 495 3.68 -6.37 -1.38
CA LEU A 495 4.73 -5.80 -0.53
C LEU A 495 4.73 -6.50 0.83
N CYS A 496 5.89 -7.02 1.22
CA CYS A 496 6.15 -7.69 2.50
C CYS A 496 7.33 -6.99 3.17
N HIS A 497 7.19 -6.61 4.44
CA HIS A 497 8.28 -5.99 5.22
C HIS A 497 8.91 -4.77 4.53
N THR A 498 8.09 -3.97 3.84
CA THR A 498 8.57 -2.87 2.99
C THR A 498 8.38 -1.51 3.67
N ALA A 499 9.34 -0.61 3.50
CA ALA A 499 9.26 0.76 3.97
C ALA A 499 9.26 1.77 2.81
N ILE A 500 8.24 2.62 2.75
CA ILE A 500 8.10 3.75 1.83
C ILE A 500 8.10 5.03 2.65
N VAL A 501 9.13 5.85 2.51
CA VAL A 501 9.37 7.03 3.35
C VAL A 501 9.69 8.25 2.50
N ASN A 502 9.09 9.41 2.77
CA ASN A 502 9.36 10.65 2.04
C ASN A 502 9.07 10.54 0.53
N ALA A 503 7.86 10.13 0.15
CA ALA A 503 7.40 10.18 -1.24
C ALA A 503 6.62 11.47 -1.49
N ALA A 504 7.08 12.33 -2.39
CA ALA A 504 6.51 13.67 -2.57
C ALA A 504 5.09 13.68 -3.17
N ASN A 505 4.65 12.60 -3.82
CA ASN A 505 3.30 12.51 -4.40
C ASN A 505 2.45 11.39 -3.79
N GLY A 506 2.84 10.12 -3.90
CA GLY A 506 2.03 9.01 -3.40
C GLY A 506 2.88 7.83 -2.94
N GLY A 507 2.36 7.02 -2.02
CA GLY A 507 3.03 5.78 -1.64
C GLY A 507 2.81 4.70 -2.70
N VAL A 508 1.59 4.17 -2.75
CA VAL A 508 1.19 3.12 -3.69
C VAL A 508 -0.03 3.57 -4.48
N VAL A 509 -0.02 3.35 -5.79
CA VAL A 509 -1.18 3.54 -6.66
C VAL A 509 -1.51 2.21 -7.34
N ALA A 510 -2.71 1.68 -7.07
CA ALA A 510 -3.23 0.48 -7.73
C ALA A 510 -4.55 0.81 -8.44
N HIS A 511 -4.62 0.56 -9.75
CA HIS A 511 -5.83 0.86 -10.53
C HIS A 511 -6.10 -0.12 -11.66
N SER A 512 -7.27 -0.01 -12.29
CA SER A 512 -7.61 -0.76 -13.52
C SER A 512 -7.39 -2.26 -13.39
N ASP A 513 -8.18 -2.90 -12.53
CA ASP A 513 -8.20 -4.34 -12.27
C ASP A 513 -6.92 -4.92 -11.64
N ALA A 514 -6.07 -4.06 -11.07
CA ALA A 514 -4.90 -4.52 -10.31
C ALA A 514 -5.30 -5.26 -9.02
N THR A 515 -4.39 -6.11 -8.55
CA THR A 515 -4.39 -6.69 -7.20
C THR A 515 -3.28 -6.08 -6.37
N LEU A 516 -3.62 -5.61 -5.18
CA LEU A 516 -2.66 -5.10 -4.20
C LEU A 516 -2.71 -5.92 -2.91
N ILE A 517 -1.55 -6.35 -2.42
CA ILE A 517 -1.39 -6.99 -1.11
C ILE A 517 -0.25 -6.28 -0.37
N LEU A 518 -0.53 -5.76 0.81
CA LEU A 518 0.44 -5.16 1.72
C LEU A 518 0.47 -5.97 3.02
N SER A 519 1.66 -6.38 3.45
CA SER A 519 1.88 -7.04 4.74
C SER A 519 3.08 -6.43 5.44
N GLU A 520 2.91 -6.06 6.72
CA GLU A 520 3.99 -5.53 7.57
C GLU A 520 4.75 -4.37 6.89
N THR A 521 3.99 -3.47 6.24
CA THR A 521 4.52 -2.37 5.43
C THR A 521 4.36 -1.04 6.16
N LEU A 522 5.41 -0.22 6.11
CA LEU A 522 5.40 1.17 6.60
C LEU A 522 5.29 2.13 5.41
N ILE A 523 4.29 3.01 5.44
CA ILE A 523 4.15 4.14 4.52
C ILE A 523 4.11 5.42 5.36
N ASP A 524 5.12 6.27 5.21
CA ASP A 524 5.35 7.41 6.10
C ASP A 524 5.80 8.66 5.33
N ARG A 525 5.30 9.84 5.74
CA ARG A 525 5.62 11.15 5.17
C ARG A 525 5.40 11.20 3.65
N VAL A 526 4.15 10.99 3.24
CA VAL A 526 3.75 11.04 1.83
C VAL A 526 3.09 12.38 1.50
N GLY A 527 3.51 13.06 0.43
CA GLY A 527 3.00 14.37 0.02
C GLY A 527 1.59 14.38 -0.59
N GLY A 528 0.98 13.20 -0.78
CA GLY A 528 -0.41 13.01 -1.20
C GLY A 528 -1.05 11.85 -0.42
N VAL A 529 -1.65 10.88 -1.12
CA VAL A 529 -2.30 9.70 -0.50
C VAL A 529 -1.27 8.59 -0.27
N GLY A 530 -1.33 7.95 0.90
CA GLY A 530 -0.48 6.80 1.21
C GLY A 530 -0.73 5.63 0.24
N VAL A 531 -1.97 5.19 0.11
CA VAL A 531 -2.42 4.18 -0.85
C VAL A 531 -3.65 4.67 -1.61
N LEU A 532 -3.53 4.82 -2.93
CA LEU A 532 -4.63 5.19 -3.82
C LEU A 532 -5.11 3.97 -4.60
N LEU A 533 -6.38 3.62 -4.44
CA LEU A 533 -7.05 2.51 -5.10
C LEU A 533 -8.14 3.04 -6.02
N LYS A 534 -8.06 2.75 -7.33
CA LYS A 534 -9.07 3.15 -8.31
C LYS A 534 -9.48 2.00 -9.23
N LYS A 535 -10.63 1.38 -8.95
CA LYS A 535 -11.07 0.16 -9.64
C LYS A 535 -10.10 -1.04 -9.61
N PRO A 536 -9.31 -1.31 -8.54
CA PRO A 536 -8.69 -2.61 -8.38
C PRO A 536 -9.74 -3.69 -8.06
N VAL A 537 -9.43 -4.93 -8.44
CA VAL A 537 -10.27 -6.09 -8.11
C VAL A 537 -10.15 -6.42 -6.62
N LYS A 538 -8.92 -6.41 -6.10
CA LYS A 538 -8.63 -6.78 -4.72
C LYS A 538 -7.56 -5.88 -4.12
N ALA A 539 -7.78 -5.44 -2.89
CA ALA A 539 -6.79 -4.77 -2.06
C ALA A 539 -6.81 -5.34 -0.64
N GLU A 540 -5.67 -5.79 -0.15
CA GLU A 540 -5.52 -6.38 1.18
C GLU A 540 -4.37 -5.70 1.92
N LEU A 541 -4.67 -5.09 3.06
CA LEU A 541 -3.70 -4.43 3.93
C LEU A 541 -3.65 -5.16 5.27
N LYS A 542 -2.47 -5.67 5.64
CA LYS A 542 -2.25 -6.45 6.86
C LYS A 542 -1.09 -5.90 7.67
N LYS A 543 -1.27 -5.72 8.98
CA LYS A 543 -0.20 -5.39 9.94
C LYS A 543 0.65 -4.19 9.52
N SER A 544 0.06 -3.23 8.81
CA SER A 544 0.77 -2.15 8.15
C SER A 544 0.51 -0.81 8.84
N LYS A 545 1.48 0.10 8.80
CA LYS A 545 1.36 1.45 9.37
C LYS A 545 1.42 2.49 8.26
N ILE A 546 0.39 3.33 8.17
CA ILE A 546 0.27 4.39 7.17
C ILE A 546 0.07 5.73 7.90
N THR A 547 1.05 6.62 7.80
CA THR A 547 1.15 7.78 8.69
C THR A 547 1.75 9.01 8.01
N HIS A 548 1.44 10.19 8.55
CA HIS A 548 1.93 11.48 8.05
C HIS A 548 1.70 11.70 6.55
N CYS A 549 0.57 11.24 6.01
CA CYS A 549 0.16 11.56 4.64
C CYS A 549 -0.42 12.99 4.60
N ALA A 550 -0.09 13.76 3.56
CA ALA A 550 -0.63 15.10 3.36
C ALA A 550 -2.12 15.09 2.94
N LEU A 551 -2.62 13.95 2.49
CA LEU A 551 -4.04 13.66 2.27
C LEU A 551 -4.48 12.52 3.21
N SER A 552 -5.24 11.55 2.71
CA SER A 552 -5.68 10.39 3.47
C SER A 552 -4.61 9.29 3.48
N GLY A 553 -4.65 8.41 4.49
CA GLY A 553 -3.80 7.21 4.50
C GLY A 553 -4.16 6.30 3.33
N VAL A 554 -5.44 6.02 3.12
CA VAL A 554 -5.96 5.27 1.98
C VAL A 554 -7.15 5.98 1.35
N GLU A 555 -7.21 6.01 0.02
CA GLU A 555 -8.41 6.36 -0.74
C GLU A 555 -8.82 5.19 -1.63
N ALA A 556 -9.97 4.59 -1.33
CA ALA A 556 -10.56 3.48 -2.06
C ALA A 556 -11.77 3.92 -2.89
N ASN A 557 -11.64 3.83 -4.22
CA ASN A 557 -12.68 4.26 -5.15
C ASN A 557 -13.06 3.10 -6.09
N ASN A 558 -14.33 2.69 -6.04
CA ASN A 558 -14.87 1.59 -6.85
C ASN A 558 -14.11 0.26 -6.64
N VAL A 559 -13.83 -0.11 -5.39
CA VAL A 559 -13.12 -1.35 -5.03
C VAL A 559 -14.10 -2.42 -4.57
N ILE A 560 -14.04 -3.61 -5.17
CA ILE A 560 -15.03 -4.68 -4.90
C ILE A 560 -14.64 -5.60 -3.73
N ASP A 561 -13.36 -5.71 -3.41
CA ASP A 561 -12.82 -6.49 -2.29
C ASP A 561 -11.66 -5.73 -1.63
N PHE A 562 -11.99 -4.87 -0.67
CA PHE A 562 -11.01 -4.12 0.12
C PHE A 562 -11.02 -4.60 1.57
N SER A 563 -9.89 -5.12 2.03
CA SER A 563 -9.68 -5.57 3.41
C SER A 563 -8.52 -4.86 4.09
N VAL A 564 -8.72 -4.52 5.36
CA VAL A 564 -7.74 -3.90 6.27
C VAL A 564 -7.75 -4.67 7.58
N ASP A 565 -6.60 -5.19 8.00
CA ASP A 565 -6.50 -6.06 9.17
C ASP A 565 -5.24 -5.73 9.98
N HIS A 566 -5.38 -5.47 11.28
CA HIS A 566 -4.27 -5.12 12.17
C HIS A 566 -3.45 -3.90 11.70
N CYS A 567 -4.06 -2.92 11.04
CA CYS A 567 -3.35 -1.77 10.50
C CYS A 567 -3.48 -0.52 11.39
N ILE A 568 -2.51 0.39 11.27
CA ILE A 568 -2.48 1.66 12.00
C ILE A 568 -2.51 2.82 11.01
N PHE A 569 -3.47 3.72 11.16
CA PHE A 569 -3.62 4.96 10.41
C PHE A 569 -3.49 6.15 11.36
N ASP A 570 -2.35 6.82 11.32
CA ASP A 570 -1.95 7.79 12.35
C ASP A 570 -1.45 9.12 11.77
N ASP A 571 -1.94 10.23 12.30
CA ASP A 571 -1.54 11.60 11.92
C ASP A 571 -1.59 11.89 10.40
N ASN A 572 -2.65 11.44 9.73
CA ASN A 572 -2.90 11.83 8.33
C ASN A 572 -3.67 13.15 8.29
N THR A 573 -3.38 14.00 7.30
CA THR A 573 -3.97 15.34 7.19
C THR A 573 -5.43 15.32 6.71
N GLN A 574 -5.91 14.19 6.20
CA GLN A 574 -7.34 13.93 6.00
C GLN A 574 -7.79 12.74 6.87
N CYS A 575 -8.32 11.69 6.26
CA CYS A 575 -8.82 10.52 6.98
C CYS A 575 -7.75 9.43 7.05
N GLY A 576 -7.92 8.47 7.96
CA GLY A 576 -7.14 7.24 7.90
C GLY A 576 -7.49 6.46 6.63
N VAL A 577 -8.78 6.19 6.42
CA VAL A 577 -9.32 5.54 5.23
C VAL A 577 -10.54 6.31 4.70
N VAL A 578 -10.57 6.53 3.39
CA VAL A 578 -11.76 6.98 2.64
C VAL A 578 -12.20 5.87 1.69
N GLY A 579 -13.48 5.50 1.72
CA GLY A 579 -14.09 4.56 0.78
C GLY A 579 -15.23 5.21 0.02
N ILE A 580 -15.25 5.02 -1.31
CA ILE A 580 -16.28 5.52 -2.20
C ILE A 580 -16.72 4.38 -3.12
N GLN A 581 -18.01 4.06 -3.13
CA GLN A 581 -18.60 3.03 -4.00
C GLN A 581 -17.85 1.69 -3.90
N SER A 582 -17.52 1.28 -2.67
CA SER A 582 -16.62 0.15 -2.41
C SER A 582 -17.16 -0.81 -1.36
N THR A 583 -16.73 -2.06 -1.38
CA THR A 583 -16.95 -3.05 -0.31
C THR A 583 -15.72 -3.05 0.61
N VAL A 584 -15.92 -2.70 1.88
CA VAL A 584 -14.84 -2.41 2.83
C VAL A 584 -14.94 -3.28 4.08
N ASN A 585 -13.94 -4.10 4.34
CA ASN A 585 -13.84 -4.95 5.53
C ASN A 585 -12.64 -4.49 6.39
N ILE A 586 -12.89 -4.02 7.61
CA ILE A 586 -11.85 -3.53 8.52
C ILE A 586 -11.89 -4.36 9.80
N ASN A 587 -10.76 -4.91 10.22
CA ASN A 587 -10.65 -5.70 11.44
C ASN A 587 -9.44 -5.26 12.28
N GLU A 588 -9.64 -5.15 13.59
CA GLU A 588 -8.59 -4.93 14.60
C GLU A 588 -7.60 -3.81 14.20
N SER A 589 -8.10 -2.69 13.67
CA SER A 589 -7.28 -1.60 13.14
C SER A 589 -7.48 -0.29 13.89
N ASP A 590 -6.42 0.52 13.97
CA ASP A 590 -6.36 1.74 14.76
C ASP A 590 -6.35 2.99 13.87
N PHE A 591 -7.21 3.94 14.17
CA PHE A 591 -7.36 5.21 13.46
C PHE A 591 -7.16 6.38 14.43
N THR A 592 -5.95 6.92 14.48
CA THR A 592 -5.56 7.87 15.53
C THR A 592 -5.03 9.18 14.99
N ASN A 593 -5.31 10.29 15.69
CA ASN A 593 -4.72 11.60 15.43
C ASN A 593 -4.94 12.17 14.00
N ASN A 594 -5.88 11.65 13.23
CA ASN A 594 -6.13 12.13 11.87
C ASN A 594 -6.88 13.48 11.93
N LYS A 595 -6.59 14.40 10.99
CA LYS A 595 -7.19 15.74 11.02
C LYS A 595 -8.66 15.77 10.56
N TYR A 596 -9.16 14.68 9.99
CA TYR A 596 -10.57 14.49 9.68
C TYR A 596 -11.13 13.28 10.45
N ALA A 597 -11.78 12.34 9.77
CA ALA A 597 -12.33 11.15 10.39
C ALA A 597 -11.30 10.02 10.38
N GLY A 598 -11.37 9.09 11.33
CA GLY A 598 -10.63 7.83 11.20
C GLY A 598 -11.04 7.09 9.92
N LEU A 599 -12.36 6.98 9.70
CA LEU A 599 -12.97 6.32 8.55
C LEU A 599 -14.08 7.20 7.94
N ASP A 600 -14.09 7.36 6.61
CA ASP A 600 -15.16 8.03 5.85
C ASP A 600 -15.61 7.15 4.68
N LEU A 601 -16.80 6.56 4.77
CA LEU A 601 -17.38 5.66 3.76
C LEU A 601 -18.61 6.27 3.10
N ARG A 602 -18.67 6.18 1.77
CA ARG A 602 -19.71 6.81 0.94
C ARG A 602 -20.18 5.84 -0.14
N GLU A 603 -21.48 5.56 -0.20
CA GLU A 603 -22.06 4.53 -1.08
C GLU A 603 -21.35 3.17 -0.93
N CYS A 604 -20.98 2.81 0.30
CA CYS A 604 -20.20 1.62 0.60
C CYS A 604 -21.03 0.52 1.27
N GLN A 605 -20.62 -0.72 1.06
CA GLN A 605 -20.99 -1.84 1.94
C GLN A 605 -19.82 -2.10 2.88
N CYS A 606 -20.05 -2.22 4.19
CA CYS A 606 -18.95 -2.33 5.13
C CYS A 606 -19.17 -3.28 6.32
N THR A 607 -18.06 -3.84 6.79
CA THR A 607 -17.95 -4.49 8.10
C THR A 607 -16.73 -3.92 8.81
N VAL A 608 -16.91 -3.43 10.03
CA VAL A 608 -15.82 -2.93 10.88
C VAL A 608 -15.86 -3.69 12.21
N THR A 609 -14.80 -4.42 12.54
CA THR A 609 -14.74 -5.24 13.75
C THR A 609 -13.56 -4.85 14.64
N LYS A 610 -13.81 -4.73 15.94
CA LYS A 610 -12.80 -4.54 17.01
C LYS A 610 -11.80 -3.42 16.72
N SER A 611 -12.21 -2.39 16.00
CA SER A 611 -11.34 -1.31 15.55
C SER A 611 -11.51 -0.08 16.43
N ILE A 612 -10.46 0.72 16.54
CA ILE A 612 -10.42 1.88 17.43
C ILE A 612 -10.26 3.16 16.62
N ALA A 613 -11.03 4.20 16.93
CA ALA A 613 -10.80 5.54 16.40
C ALA A 613 -10.76 6.58 17.51
N CYS A 614 -9.58 7.16 17.71
CA CYS A 614 -9.34 8.09 18.82
C CYS A 614 -8.58 9.35 18.42
N ASN A 615 -8.85 10.45 19.10
CA ASN A 615 -8.15 11.73 18.94
C ASN A 615 -8.19 12.29 17.50
N ASN A 616 -9.21 11.95 16.72
CA ASN A 616 -9.37 12.51 15.38
C ASN A 616 -10.07 13.89 15.45
N GLN A 617 -9.59 14.85 14.66
CA GLN A 617 -10.03 16.25 14.75
C GLN A 617 -11.43 16.49 14.17
N SER A 618 -11.96 15.58 13.34
CA SER A 618 -13.39 15.55 12.98
C SER A 618 -14.10 14.44 13.77
N GLY A 619 -13.91 13.18 13.42
CA GLY A 619 -14.65 12.11 14.11
C GLY A 619 -14.03 10.73 14.03
N GLY A 620 -14.63 9.75 14.69
CA GLY A 620 -14.18 8.37 14.62
C GLY A 620 -14.52 7.76 13.26
N PHE A 621 -15.76 7.30 13.11
CA PHE A 621 -16.26 6.68 11.89
C PHE A 621 -17.43 7.44 11.29
N ALA A 622 -17.50 7.53 9.97
CA ALA A 622 -18.60 8.17 9.30
C ALA A 622 -19.05 7.41 8.05
N PHE A 623 -20.37 7.26 7.94
CA PHE A 623 -21.04 6.50 6.90
C PHE A 623 -22.08 7.39 6.24
N ARG A 624 -22.00 7.51 4.92
CA ARG A 624 -22.73 8.51 4.14
C ARG A 624 -23.30 7.95 2.86
N ASN A 625 -24.22 8.70 2.26
CA ASN A 625 -24.74 8.45 0.91
C ASN A 625 -25.19 6.99 0.74
N ASN A 626 -26.21 6.57 1.50
CA ASN A 626 -26.75 5.21 1.45
C ASN A 626 -25.74 4.09 1.75
N SER A 627 -24.64 4.38 2.46
CA SER A 627 -23.74 3.31 2.93
C SER A 627 -24.47 2.39 3.91
N THR A 628 -24.17 1.10 3.85
CA THR A 628 -24.79 0.07 4.69
C THR A 628 -23.76 -0.84 5.32
N GLY A 629 -23.97 -1.28 6.56
CA GLY A 629 -23.03 -2.19 7.18
C GLY A 629 -23.12 -2.31 8.69
N ASN A 630 -22.12 -3.00 9.25
CA ASN A 630 -22.05 -3.28 10.69
C ASN A 630 -20.72 -2.79 11.27
N VAL A 631 -20.79 -2.31 12.52
CA VAL A 631 -19.63 -2.02 13.37
C VAL A 631 -19.77 -2.86 14.64
N GLU A 632 -18.84 -3.77 14.92
CA GLU A 632 -18.93 -4.67 16.07
C GLU A 632 -17.65 -4.65 16.92
N GLY A 633 -17.77 -4.29 18.19
CA GLY A 633 -16.65 -4.19 19.12
C GLY A 633 -15.71 -3.01 18.82
N GLY A 634 -14.74 -2.79 19.72
CA GLY A 634 -13.76 -1.71 19.61
C GLY A 634 -14.14 -0.47 20.41
N GLY A 635 -13.63 0.70 20.02
CA GLY A 635 -13.80 1.93 20.78
C GLY A 635 -13.66 3.22 19.97
N LEU A 636 -14.52 4.20 20.25
CA LEU A 636 -14.58 5.49 19.57
C LEU A 636 -14.54 6.61 20.61
N GLY A 637 -13.38 7.23 20.81
CA GLY A 637 -13.22 8.17 21.92
C GLY A 637 -12.32 9.35 21.65
N GLU A 638 -12.48 10.40 22.45
CA GLU A 638 -11.67 11.63 22.38
C GLU A 638 -11.68 12.30 20.98
N ASN A 639 -12.67 12.00 20.15
CA ASN A 639 -12.83 12.67 18.86
C ASN A 639 -13.58 14.00 19.06
N ASN A 640 -13.30 14.97 18.20
CA ASN A 640 -13.79 16.34 18.40
C ASN A 640 -15.30 16.51 18.09
N GLN A 641 -15.77 16.06 16.93
CA GLN A 641 -17.16 16.30 16.48
C GLN A 641 -18.08 15.11 16.74
N PHE A 642 -17.65 13.89 16.44
CA PHE A 642 -18.46 12.70 16.65
C PHE A 642 -17.61 11.43 16.86
N GLY A 643 -18.11 10.47 17.63
CA GLY A 643 -17.57 9.11 17.60
C GLY A 643 -17.98 8.37 16.33
N LEU A 644 -19.28 8.36 16.03
CA LEU A 644 -19.87 7.73 14.84
C LEU A 644 -20.97 8.62 14.23
N CYS A 645 -20.94 8.77 12.90
CA CYS A 645 -21.93 9.53 12.13
C CYS A 645 -22.55 8.68 11.03
N VAL A 646 -23.88 8.74 10.91
CA VAL A 646 -24.67 8.14 9.83
C VAL A 646 -25.51 9.25 9.18
N ASP A 647 -25.23 9.56 7.93
CA ASP A 647 -25.96 10.63 7.22
C ASP A 647 -26.38 10.24 5.80
N THR A 648 -27.24 11.07 5.20
CA THR A 648 -27.60 11.01 3.78
C THR A 648 -28.10 9.62 3.36
N GLY A 649 -29.09 9.10 4.09
CA GLY A 649 -29.73 7.80 3.81
C GLY A 649 -28.90 6.56 4.19
N ALA A 650 -27.72 6.71 4.81
CA ALA A 650 -26.94 5.57 5.28
C ALA A 650 -27.67 4.79 6.38
N ASN A 651 -27.41 3.47 6.48
CA ASN A 651 -28.03 2.56 7.44
C ASN A 651 -27.00 1.64 8.10
N ILE A 652 -26.69 1.88 9.38
CA ILE A 652 -25.61 1.21 10.09
C ILE A 652 -26.10 0.60 11.39
N THR A 653 -25.69 -0.64 11.65
CA THR A 653 -25.85 -1.30 12.96
C THR A 653 -24.52 -1.30 13.70
N VAL A 654 -24.54 -0.92 14.97
CA VAL A 654 -23.38 -0.84 15.84
C VAL A 654 -23.63 -1.72 17.06
N LYS A 655 -22.73 -2.66 17.35
CA LYS A 655 -22.87 -3.65 18.41
C LYS A 655 -21.63 -3.68 19.30
N GLU A 656 -21.82 -3.69 20.62
CA GLU A 656 -20.73 -3.87 21.60
C GLU A 656 -19.59 -2.83 21.49
N VAL A 657 -19.88 -1.61 21.02
CA VAL A 657 -18.88 -0.53 20.88
C VAL A 657 -18.86 0.36 22.12
N LYS A 658 -17.65 0.78 22.52
CA LYS A 658 -17.45 1.78 23.59
C LYS A 658 -17.26 3.17 23.00
N PHE A 659 -18.07 4.13 23.42
CA PHE A 659 -17.92 5.54 23.09
C PHE A 659 -17.47 6.31 24.34
N ILE A 660 -16.33 7.00 24.28
CA ILE A 660 -15.71 7.59 25.48
C ILE A 660 -15.25 9.02 25.20
N ALA A 661 -15.80 9.99 25.92
CA ALA A 661 -15.29 11.36 25.93
C ALA A 661 -15.09 12.03 24.56
N ASN A 662 -15.99 11.82 23.60
CA ASN A 662 -16.00 12.66 22.39
C ASN A 662 -16.54 14.06 22.78
N GLN A 663 -15.98 15.11 22.17
CA GLN A 663 -16.20 16.47 22.66
C GLN A 663 -17.61 16.99 22.34
N ASN A 664 -18.22 16.53 21.23
CA ASN A 664 -19.57 16.91 20.85
C ASN A 664 -20.55 15.73 20.88
N LEU A 665 -20.51 14.82 19.90
CA LEU A 665 -21.46 13.69 19.82
C LEU A 665 -20.75 12.34 20.01
N ALA A 666 -21.38 11.35 20.65
CA ALA A 666 -20.89 9.97 20.52
C ALA A 666 -21.40 9.34 19.24
N ALA A 667 -22.71 9.33 19.03
CA ALA A 667 -23.37 8.68 17.91
C ALA A 667 -24.46 9.59 17.33
N TYR A 668 -24.49 9.74 16.01
CA TYR A 668 -25.33 10.73 15.34
C TYR A 668 -25.95 10.19 14.06
N ALA A 669 -27.27 10.34 13.91
CA ALA A 669 -28.00 10.05 12.67
C ALA A 669 -28.66 11.33 12.12
N SER A 670 -28.45 11.64 10.85
CA SER A 670 -29.05 12.83 10.23
C SER A 670 -29.39 12.68 8.76
N THR A 671 -30.19 13.61 8.22
CA THR A 671 -30.52 13.67 6.79
C THR A 671 -31.01 12.31 6.26
N GLY A 672 -31.98 11.70 6.95
CA GLY A 672 -32.54 10.39 6.60
C GLY A 672 -31.65 9.18 6.97
N GLY A 673 -30.59 9.39 7.76
CA GLY A 673 -29.75 8.30 8.27
C GLY A 673 -30.47 7.42 9.29
N SER A 674 -30.19 6.12 9.25
CA SER A 674 -30.72 5.12 10.20
C SER A 674 -29.58 4.48 10.98
N LEU A 675 -29.60 4.61 12.30
CA LEU A 675 -28.58 4.08 13.19
C LEU A 675 -29.18 3.17 14.26
N THR A 676 -28.69 1.94 14.34
CA THR A 676 -29.06 0.99 15.41
C THR A 676 -27.87 0.76 16.32
N LEU A 677 -28.02 1.00 17.63
CA LEU A 677 -27.05 0.72 18.68
C LEU A 677 -27.53 -0.47 19.52
N VAL A 678 -26.71 -1.51 19.66
CA VAL A 678 -27.01 -2.71 20.44
C VAL A 678 -25.88 -2.97 21.42
N GLU A 679 -26.20 -3.10 22.72
CA GLU A 679 -25.22 -3.50 23.76
C GLU A 679 -23.98 -2.57 23.80
N CYS A 680 -24.16 -1.30 23.47
CA CYS A 680 -23.10 -0.29 23.45
C CYS A 680 -22.99 0.44 24.80
N ASN A 681 -21.78 0.92 25.12
CA ASN A 681 -21.52 1.75 26.30
C ASN A 681 -21.09 3.15 25.84
N VAL A 682 -21.87 4.17 26.19
CA VAL A 682 -21.60 5.57 25.84
C VAL A 682 -21.41 6.37 27.11
N THR A 683 -20.16 6.78 27.34
CA THR A 683 -19.75 7.42 28.58
C THR A 683 -19.05 8.76 28.37
N GLN A 684 -19.31 9.68 29.30
CA GLN A 684 -18.54 10.92 29.47
C GLN A 684 -18.55 11.84 28.23
N GLN A 685 -19.62 11.80 27.44
CA GLN A 685 -19.77 12.73 26.31
C GLN A 685 -20.05 14.13 26.86
N SER A 686 -19.26 15.12 26.43
CA SER A 686 -19.34 16.48 26.98
C SER A 686 -20.64 17.18 26.59
N ASN A 687 -21.22 16.83 25.44
CA ASN A 687 -22.49 17.37 24.96
C ASN A 687 -23.56 16.26 24.84
N VAL A 688 -23.77 15.65 23.67
CA VAL A 688 -24.85 14.66 23.47
C VAL A 688 -24.27 13.27 23.26
N ALA A 689 -24.83 12.25 23.90
CA ALA A 689 -24.44 10.87 23.65
C ALA A 689 -25.00 10.36 22.32
N VAL A 690 -26.32 10.37 22.16
CA VAL A 690 -26.96 9.90 20.93
C VAL A 690 -27.93 10.95 20.40
N GLU A 691 -27.78 11.33 19.13
CA GLU A 691 -28.64 12.33 18.50
C GLU A 691 -29.25 11.81 17.19
N ALA A 692 -30.54 12.07 17.00
CA ALA A 692 -31.25 11.92 15.74
C ALA A 692 -31.76 13.28 15.29
N ASP A 693 -31.33 13.74 14.10
CA ASP A 693 -31.60 15.10 13.63
C ASP A 693 -32.14 15.13 12.19
N GLY A 694 -33.19 15.93 11.98
CA GLY A 694 -33.85 16.11 10.70
C GLY A 694 -34.83 15.00 10.30
N ASN A 695 -35.69 15.36 9.34
CA ASN A 695 -36.76 14.48 8.85
C ASN A 695 -36.22 13.11 8.40
N GLU A 696 -36.97 12.06 8.73
CA GLU A 696 -36.70 10.66 8.38
C GLU A 696 -35.46 10.05 9.04
N SER A 697 -34.67 10.83 9.79
CA SER A 697 -33.58 10.29 10.59
C SER A 697 -34.13 9.44 11.74
N ARG A 698 -33.51 8.27 11.96
CA ARG A 698 -33.94 7.32 12.98
C ARG A 698 -32.77 6.79 13.77
N VAL A 699 -32.94 6.73 15.08
CA VAL A 699 -32.04 6.00 15.97
C VAL A 699 -32.81 4.90 16.70
N GLU A 700 -32.22 3.73 16.80
CA GLU A 700 -32.70 2.63 17.65
C GLU A 700 -31.61 2.28 18.67
N ILE A 701 -31.97 2.25 19.96
CA ILE A 701 -31.05 2.01 21.06
C ILE A 701 -31.57 0.82 21.84
N GLN A 702 -30.80 -0.26 21.88
CA GLN A 702 -31.20 -1.51 22.53
C GLN A 702 -30.12 -1.96 23.52
N LYS A 703 -30.51 -2.23 24.77
CA LYS A 703 -29.62 -2.80 25.81
C LYS A 703 -28.32 -2.01 26.01
N CYS A 704 -28.38 -0.70 25.81
CA CYS A 704 -27.20 0.16 25.94
C CYS A 704 -27.08 0.76 27.34
N GLU A 705 -25.89 1.26 27.65
CA GLU A 705 -25.63 2.08 28.83
C GLU A 705 -25.18 3.48 28.40
N LEU A 706 -25.99 4.50 28.71
CA LEU A 706 -25.69 5.91 28.45
C LEU A 706 -25.43 6.59 29.79
N VAL A 707 -24.16 6.79 30.13
CA VAL A 707 -23.73 7.19 31.47
C VAL A 707 -22.87 8.44 31.45
N GLN A 708 -23.10 9.38 32.37
CA GLN A 708 -22.19 10.53 32.53
C GLN A 708 -22.10 11.48 31.34
N ASN A 709 -23.17 11.62 30.56
CA ASN A 709 -23.21 12.51 29.40
C ASN A 709 -23.87 13.86 29.72
N GLY A 710 -23.73 14.85 28.83
CA GLY A 710 -24.51 16.08 28.88
C GLY A 710 -26.00 15.78 28.68
N THR A 711 -26.41 15.43 27.46
CA THR A 711 -27.72 14.84 27.15
C THR A 711 -27.52 13.40 26.69
N ALA A 712 -28.27 12.44 27.24
CA ALA A 712 -28.09 11.04 26.83
C ALA A 712 -28.70 10.76 25.44
N VAL A 713 -29.95 11.18 25.20
CA VAL A 713 -30.59 11.07 23.88
C VAL A 713 -31.27 12.39 23.52
N GLN A 714 -31.00 12.90 22.32
CA GLN A 714 -31.65 14.08 21.76
C GLN A 714 -32.30 13.75 20.40
N VAL A 715 -33.55 14.18 20.20
CA VAL A 715 -34.30 13.94 18.96
C VAL A 715 -34.90 15.24 18.46
N ASN A 716 -34.52 15.63 17.24
CA ASN A 716 -34.80 16.93 16.65
C ASN A 716 -35.59 16.84 15.34
N ASP A 717 -36.27 17.92 14.97
CA ASP A 717 -36.73 18.21 13.60
C ASP A 717 -37.38 17.06 12.81
N GLY A 718 -38.39 16.42 13.40
CA GLY A 718 -39.13 15.34 12.74
C GLY A 718 -38.43 13.98 12.72
N ALA A 719 -37.27 13.86 13.37
CA ALA A 719 -36.58 12.59 13.59
C ALA A 719 -37.34 11.70 14.59
N SER A 720 -36.90 10.43 14.68
CA SER A 720 -37.47 9.46 15.61
C SER A 720 -36.43 8.65 16.37
N ALA A 721 -36.78 8.23 17.59
CA ALA A 721 -35.98 7.30 18.37
C ALA A 721 -36.81 6.18 19.01
N GLU A 722 -36.23 4.97 19.02
CA GLU A 722 -36.70 3.81 19.77
C GLU A 722 -35.68 3.47 20.85
N ILE A 723 -36.09 3.43 22.13
CA ILE A 723 -35.19 3.19 23.26
C ILE A 723 -35.71 1.99 24.05
N ASN A 724 -35.01 0.86 23.96
CA ASN A 724 -35.45 -0.42 24.50
C ASN A 724 -34.42 -0.98 25.49
N ASP A 725 -34.87 -1.38 26.67
CA ASP A 725 -34.05 -2.05 27.69
C ASP A 725 -32.73 -1.32 28.01
N THR A 726 -32.74 0.01 27.97
CA THR A 726 -31.53 0.85 28.02
C THR A 726 -31.43 1.56 29.37
N LYS A 727 -30.20 1.70 29.87
CA LYS A 727 -29.91 2.41 31.11
C LYS A 727 -29.34 3.79 30.81
N LEU A 728 -30.06 4.83 31.22
CA LEU A 728 -29.65 6.23 31.15
C LEU A 728 -29.39 6.71 32.58
N PHE A 729 -28.12 6.82 32.97
CA PHE A 729 -27.74 7.06 34.37
C PHE A 729 -26.75 8.22 34.53
N ASP A 730 -26.96 9.07 35.53
CA ASP A 730 -26.05 10.17 35.86
C ASP A 730 -25.77 11.03 34.61
N ASN A 731 -26.80 11.54 33.93
CA ASN A 731 -26.63 12.41 32.75
C ASN A 731 -27.10 13.83 33.09
N GLY A 732 -26.80 14.85 32.29
CA GLY A 732 -27.39 16.18 32.50
C GLY A 732 -28.91 16.15 32.32
N THR A 733 -29.36 15.72 31.15
CA THR A 733 -30.75 15.36 30.79
C THR A 733 -30.72 13.96 30.18
N HIS A 734 -31.69 13.09 30.47
CA HIS A 734 -31.69 11.75 29.90
C HIS A 734 -32.27 11.73 28.48
N LEU A 735 -33.41 12.38 28.27
CA LEU A 735 -34.09 12.40 26.98
C LEU A 735 -34.64 13.79 26.66
N GLU A 736 -34.28 14.31 25.50
CA GLU A 736 -34.75 15.60 24.99
C GLU A 736 -35.43 15.43 23.63
N ILE A 737 -36.68 15.90 23.54
CA ILE A 737 -37.55 15.74 22.37
C ILE A 737 -38.01 17.11 21.90
N SER A 738 -37.53 17.53 20.74
CA SER A 738 -37.89 18.81 20.13
C SER A 738 -39.25 18.75 19.41
N ALA A 739 -39.67 19.88 18.84
CA ALA A 739 -40.92 19.94 18.09
C ALA A 739 -40.92 18.94 16.94
N TYR A 740 -42.05 18.24 16.75
CA TYR A 740 -42.29 17.23 15.71
C TYR A 740 -41.47 15.94 15.81
N ALA A 741 -40.52 15.86 16.73
CA ALA A 741 -39.79 14.64 17.03
C ALA A 741 -40.68 13.61 17.75
N LYS A 742 -40.39 12.32 17.55
CA LYS A 742 -41.16 11.20 18.10
C LYS A 742 -40.25 10.20 18.80
N VAL A 743 -40.57 9.86 20.04
CA VAL A 743 -39.81 8.86 20.78
C VAL A 743 -40.72 7.81 21.42
N ASN A 744 -40.30 6.56 21.31
CA ASN A 744 -40.85 5.45 22.07
C ASN A 744 -39.76 4.91 22.99
N ALA A 745 -40.04 4.82 24.29
CA ALA A 745 -39.15 4.21 25.26
C ALA A 745 -39.87 3.06 25.98
N ARG A 746 -39.24 1.88 26.00
CA ARG A 746 -39.78 0.68 26.63
C ARG A 746 -38.73 0.00 27.53
N GLY A 747 -39.16 -0.48 28.71
CA GLY A 747 -38.31 -1.30 29.59
C GLY A 747 -37.03 -0.59 30.08
N SER A 748 -36.97 0.73 29.97
CA SER A 748 -35.73 1.51 30.14
C SER A 748 -35.70 2.23 31.49
N THR A 749 -34.49 2.48 31.99
CA THR A 749 -34.26 3.16 33.27
C THR A 749 -33.62 4.52 33.04
N PHE A 750 -34.23 5.57 33.59
CA PHE A 750 -33.77 6.95 33.62
C PHE A 750 -33.52 7.29 35.09
N GLN A 751 -32.27 7.62 35.44
CA GLN A 751 -31.91 7.84 36.83
C GLN A 751 -30.79 8.85 37.01
N GLN A 752 -30.95 9.73 38.00
CA GLN A 752 -29.94 10.70 38.44
C GLN A 752 -29.57 11.77 37.39
N SER A 753 -30.52 12.55 36.90
CA SER A 753 -30.17 13.74 36.13
C SER A 753 -29.38 14.78 36.97
N ARG A 754 -28.19 15.19 36.52
CA ARG A 754 -27.35 16.21 37.16
C ARG A 754 -27.85 17.63 36.96
N ASN A 755 -28.40 17.92 35.77
CA ASN A 755 -28.65 19.30 35.33
C ASN A 755 -30.15 19.67 35.29
N GLY A 756 -31.09 18.74 35.55
CA GLY A 756 -32.48 19.13 35.65
C GLY A 756 -33.51 18.01 35.50
N ILE A 757 -34.14 17.96 34.33
CA ILE A 757 -35.33 17.16 34.05
C ILE A 757 -34.85 15.82 33.49
N GLY A 758 -35.47 14.71 33.91
CA GLY A 758 -35.17 13.39 33.35
C GLY A 758 -35.51 13.34 31.86
N VAL A 759 -36.79 13.53 31.53
CA VAL A 759 -37.33 13.57 30.16
C VAL A 759 -37.97 14.93 29.85
N ALA A 760 -37.48 15.63 28.83
CA ALA A 760 -37.98 16.94 28.40
C ALA A 760 -38.64 16.85 27.01
N ILE A 761 -39.90 17.29 26.91
CA ILE A 761 -40.69 17.26 25.68
C ILE A 761 -41.13 18.67 25.33
N ALA A 762 -40.68 19.16 24.17
CA ALA A 762 -41.07 20.47 23.65
C ALA A 762 -42.47 20.45 23.01
N ALA A 763 -43.01 21.64 22.72
CA ALA A 763 -44.29 21.78 22.06
C ALA A 763 -44.29 21.05 20.70
N ASN A 764 -45.36 20.30 20.42
CA ASN A 764 -45.52 19.43 19.25
C ASN A 764 -44.55 18.23 19.18
N GLY A 765 -43.70 18.00 20.18
CA GLY A 765 -42.99 16.73 20.34
C GLY A 765 -43.92 15.63 20.87
N SER A 766 -43.59 14.37 20.63
CA SER A 766 -44.39 13.23 21.09
C SER A 766 -43.52 12.15 21.75
N ALA A 767 -43.97 11.65 22.90
CA ALA A 767 -43.33 10.54 23.59
C ALA A 767 -44.34 9.48 24.06
N ASN A 768 -43.98 8.21 23.87
CA ASN A 768 -44.61 7.08 24.56
C ASN A 768 -43.58 6.44 25.50
N ILE A 769 -43.90 6.38 26.79
CA ILE A 769 -43.06 5.81 27.85
C ILE A 769 -43.81 4.61 28.44
N ASP A 770 -43.28 3.42 28.22
CA ASP A 770 -43.95 2.14 28.52
C ASP A 770 -43.06 1.23 29.36
N ASP A 771 -43.58 0.66 30.45
CA ASP A 771 -42.84 -0.26 31.33
C ASP A 771 -41.45 0.29 31.76
N CYS A 772 -41.33 1.60 31.98
CA CYS A 772 -40.05 2.26 32.30
C CYS A 772 -39.92 2.57 33.79
N LYS A 773 -38.69 2.92 34.20
CA LYS A 773 -38.38 3.47 35.53
C LYS A 773 -37.72 4.83 35.39
N ILE A 774 -38.30 5.86 35.99
CA ILE A 774 -37.75 7.22 36.05
C ILE A 774 -37.60 7.57 37.53
N ASN A 775 -36.37 7.71 38.04
CA ASN A 775 -36.20 7.92 39.47
C ASN A 775 -34.98 8.75 39.88
N ASP A 776 -35.05 9.35 41.06
CA ASP A 776 -33.94 10.13 41.64
C ASP A 776 -33.50 11.28 40.72
N GLU A 777 -34.46 11.95 40.09
CA GLU A 777 -34.20 13.07 39.18
C GLU A 777 -34.09 14.39 39.95
N ALA A 778 -33.09 15.22 39.62
CA ALA A 778 -32.81 16.43 40.40
C ALA A 778 -33.98 17.44 40.42
N LYS A 779 -34.81 17.48 39.37
CA LYS A 779 -36.01 18.33 39.30
C LYS A 779 -37.28 17.52 39.01
N ALA A 780 -37.77 17.56 37.77
CA ALA A 780 -38.94 16.82 37.35
C ALA A 780 -38.52 15.50 36.71
N GLY A 781 -39.26 14.41 36.98
CA GLY A 781 -39.08 13.16 36.25
C GLY A 781 -39.30 13.36 34.76
N ILE A 782 -40.45 13.96 34.41
CA ILE A 782 -40.80 14.35 33.05
C ILE A 782 -41.31 15.80 33.05
N ALA A 783 -40.87 16.62 32.08
CA ALA A 783 -41.48 17.90 31.75
C ALA A 783 -42.10 17.84 30.35
N ASN A 784 -43.41 18.06 30.26
CA ASN A 784 -44.17 17.89 29.04
C ASN A 784 -44.80 19.21 28.56
N ALA A 785 -44.43 19.62 27.34
CA ALA A 785 -45.08 20.68 26.57
C ALA A 785 -45.78 20.16 25.30
N GLY A 786 -45.72 18.85 25.02
CA GLY A 786 -46.22 18.21 23.80
C GLY A 786 -47.21 17.08 24.10
N THR A 787 -47.12 15.99 23.33
CA THR A 787 -47.94 14.79 23.52
C THR A 787 -47.18 13.73 24.31
N LEU A 788 -47.74 13.27 25.44
CA LEU A 788 -47.10 12.28 26.30
C LEU A 788 -48.07 11.17 26.70
N ASN A 789 -47.72 9.92 26.43
CA ASN A 789 -48.41 8.75 26.97
C ASN A 789 -47.47 7.97 27.88
N ILE A 790 -47.93 7.68 29.09
CA ILE A 790 -47.21 6.89 30.09
C ILE A 790 -48.06 5.66 30.44
N THR A 791 -47.47 4.47 30.35
CA THR A 791 -48.11 3.21 30.75
C THR A 791 -47.14 2.33 31.53
N GLY A 792 -47.60 1.63 32.57
CA GLY A 792 -46.79 0.63 33.28
C GLY A 792 -45.51 1.15 33.93
N THR A 793 -45.38 2.47 34.11
CA THR A 793 -44.10 3.13 34.42
C THR A 793 -44.04 3.55 35.88
N SER A 794 -42.88 3.43 36.51
CA SER A 794 -42.63 3.90 37.88
C SER A 794 -41.84 5.21 37.86
N ILE A 795 -42.41 6.28 38.42
CA ILE A 795 -41.82 7.62 38.52
C ILE A 795 -41.66 8.00 39.99
N SER A 796 -40.43 8.04 40.49
CA SER A 796 -40.22 8.19 41.93
C SER A 796 -39.04 9.06 42.35
N GLU A 797 -39.11 9.60 43.57
CA GLU A 797 -37.97 10.27 44.23
C GLU A 797 -37.40 11.47 43.42
N CYS A 798 -38.24 12.12 42.60
CA CYS A 798 -37.86 13.31 41.84
C CYS A 798 -38.00 14.58 42.68
N GLY A 799 -37.04 15.50 42.60
CA GLY A 799 -36.90 16.62 43.54
C GLY A 799 -38.02 17.65 43.55
N THR A 800 -38.65 17.95 42.40
CA THR A 800 -39.74 18.95 42.29
C THR A 800 -41.10 18.30 42.05
N CYS A 801 -41.19 17.40 41.08
CA CYS A 801 -42.40 16.62 40.83
C CYS A 801 -42.09 15.38 39.99
N GLY A 802 -43.00 14.40 39.98
CA GLY A 802 -42.88 13.27 39.05
C GLY A 802 -43.08 13.72 37.61
N VAL A 803 -44.21 14.36 37.32
CA VAL A 803 -44.56 14.88 35.98
C VAL A 803 -44.97 16.35 36.05
N PHE A 804 -44.30 17.19 35.26
CA PHE A 804 -44.62 18.61 35.08
C PHE A 804 -45.28 18.82 33.72
N TRP A 805 -46.53 19.30 33.71
CA TRP A 805 -47.34 19.51 32.53
C TRP A 805 -47.52 21.02 32.28
N HIS A 806 -47.14 21.51 31.10
CA HIS A 806 -47.25 22.94 30.78
C HIS A 806 -47.48 23.20 29.30
N GLY A 807 -47.81 24.44 28.93
CA GLY A 807 -48.19 24.76 27.55
C GLY A 807 -49.45 24.01 27.09
N GLU A 808 -49.63 23.84 25.79
CA GLU A 808 -50.78 23.13 25.18
C GLU A 808 -50.59 21.59 25.19
N ALA A 809 -49.90 21.08 26.20
CA ALA A 809 -49.57 19.67 26.32
C ALA A 809 -50.82 18.79 26.47
N ASN A 810 -50.79 17.60 25.87
CA ASN A 810 -51.89 16.62 25.90
C ASN A 810 -51.38 15.18 26.08
N GLY A 811 -52.25 14.27 26.51
CA GLY A 811 -51.90 12.85 26.66
C GLY A 811 -52.48 12.16 27.88
N SER A 812 -51.85 11.04 28.27
CA SER A 812 -52.39 10.16 29.30
C SER A 812 -51.32 9.50 30.18
N ILE A 813 -51.70 9.17 31.42
CA ILE A 813 -50.89 8.40 32.35
C ILE A 813 -51.77 7.27 32.88
N SER A 814 -51.38 6.01 32.63
CA SER A 814 -52.19 4.87 33.04
C SER A 814 -51.39 3.74 33.65
N ASN A 815 -52.00 3.01 34.58
CA ASN A 815 -51.42 1.80 35.20
C ASN A 815 -49.98 2.01 35.69
N SER A 816 -49.69 3.18 36.25
CA SER A 816 -48.34 3.64 36.60
C SER A 816 -48.23 3.96 38.08
N GLU A 817 -47.00 3.99 38.59
CA GLU A 817 -46.68 4.33 39.97
C GLU A 817 -45.99 5.69 40.03
N ILE A 818 -46.53 6.64 40.78
CA ILE A 818 -45.95 7.97 40.99
C ILE A 818 -45.71 8.14 42.48
N LEU A 819 -44.46 7.98 42.93
CA LEU A 819 -44.16 7.73 44.34
C LEU A 819 -43.11 8.69 44.89
N ARG A 820 -43.36 9.29 46.05
CA ARG A 820 -42.35 9.99 46.86
C ARG A 820 -41.56 11.08 46.11
N ASN A 821 -42.19 11.69 45.10
CA ASN A 821 -41.66 12.89 44.45
C ASN A 821 -41.85 14.11 45.36
N GLY A 822 -41.25 15.26 45.00
CA GLY A 822 -41.23 16.53 45.74
C GLY A 822 -42.61 17.10 46.11
N PRO A 823 -42.87 18.41 45.93
CA PRO A 823 -44.18 18.95 46.26
C PRO A 823 -45.35 18.21 45.60
N CYS A 824 -45.25 17.85 44.32
CA CYS A 824 -46.36 17.22 43.59
C CYS A 824 -45.96 15.89 42.96
N GLY A 825 -46.86 14.92 42.94
CA GLY A 825 -46.73 13.75 42.05
C GLY A 825 -46.84 14.17 40.58
N ILE A 826 -47.97 14.80 40.24
CA ILE A 826 -48.21 15.43 38.94
C ILE A 826 -48.54 16.91 39.17
N GLN A 827 -47.84 17.81 38.48
CA GLN A 827 -48.11 19.25 38.51
C GLN A 827 -48.53 19.72 37.11
N MET A 828 -49.77 20.19 36.97
CA MET A 828 -50.30 20.71 35.71
C MET A 828 -50.51 22.22 35.80
N MET A 829 -49.79 22.96 34.95
CA MET A 829 -49.92 24.42 34.82
C MET A 829 -50.85 24.84 33.69
N LYS A 830 -50.89 24.07 32.60
CA LYS A 830 -51.76 24.25 31.42
C LYS A 830 -51.97 22.91 30.72
N GLY A 831 -52.86 22.84 29.73
CA GLY A 831 -53.04 21.66 28.87
C GLY A 831 -54.00 20.63 29.44
N SER A 832 -54.08 19.45 28.83
CA SER A 832 -55.04 18.39 29.20
C SER A 832 -54.38 17.04 29.47
N CYS A 833 -54.82 16.34 30.51
CA CYS A 833 -54.29 15.01 30.85
C CYS A 833 -55.42 14.07 31.29
N THR A 834 -55.34 12.80 30.89
CA THR A 834 -56.14 11.72 31.46
C THR A 834 -55.28 10.83 32.33
N ILE A 835 -55.67 10.65 33.60
CA ILE A 835 -55.00 9.74 34.52
C ILE A 835 -55.93 8.59 34.92
N SER A 836 -55.48 7.34 34.79
CA SER A 836 -56.28 6.18 35.18
C SER A 836 -55.51 4.97 35.70
N GLY A 837 -56.04 4.29 36.73
CA GLY A 837 -55.44 3.06 37.25
C GLY A 837 -54.06 3.23 37.88
N ASN A 838 -53.67 4.45 38.28
CA ASN A 838 -52.35 4.74 38.84
C ASN A 838 -52.34 4.67 40.37
N THR A 839 -51.15 4.44 40.94
CA THR A 839 -50.85 4.61 42.36
C THR A 839 -50.06 5.90 42.55
N ILE A 840 -50.60 6.87 43.28
CA ILE A 840 -50.00 8.21 43.47
C ILE A 840 -49.83 8.46 44.97
N GLU A 841 -48.60 8.32 45.47
CA GLU A 841 -48.33 8.19 46.91
C GLU A 841 -47.10 8.96 47.41
N GLY A 842 -47.21 9.51 48.62
CA GLY A 842 -46.05 9.91 49.42
C GLY A 842 -45.44 11.25 49.05
N HIS A 843 -46.20 12.14 48.41
CA HIS A 843 -45.71 13.46 47.99
C HIS A 843 -45.73 14.49 49.13
N THR A 844 -44.79 15.44 49.08
CA THR A 844 -44.59 16.42 50.18
C THR A 844 -45.65 17.53 50.21
N ALA A 845 -46.49 17.64 49.18
CA ALA A 845 -47.71 18.45 49.20
C ALA A 845 -48.91 17.73 48.57
N PHE A 846 -48.94 17.57 47.25
CA PHE A 846 -50.10 17.08 46.51
C PHE A 846 -49.83 15.80 45.71
N GLY A 847 -50.83 14.92 45.62
CA GLY A 847 -50.81 13.87 44.60
C GLY A 847 -50.83 14.45 43.19
N VAL A 848 -51.86 15.25 42.91
CA VAL A 848 -51.99 16.03 41.68
C VAL A 848 -52.34 17.48 41.98
N HIS A 849 -51.64 18.41 41.35
CA HIS A 849 -51.95 19.84 41.37
C HIS A 849 -52.36 20.29 39.97
N VAL A 850 -53.52 20.95 39.85
CA VAL A 850 -54.09 21.44 38.59
C VAL A 850 -54.34 22.95 38.71
N ASP A 851 -53.60 23.73 37.91
CA ASP A 851 -53.77 25.18 37.79
C ASP A 851 -55.05 25.52 36.99
N LYS A 852 -55.50 26.78 37.04
CA LYS A 852 -56.76 27.27 36.45
C LYS A 852 -56.86 27.06 34.94
N GLU A 853 -55.71 27.01 34.26
CA GLU A 853 -55.62 26.83 32.81
C GLU A 853 -55.37 25.37 32.39
N ALA A 854 -55.40 24.42 33.32
CA ALA A 854 -55.23 23.00 33.06
C ALA A 854 -56.55 22.22 33.19
N SER A 855 -56.64 21.09 32.48
CA SER A 855 -57.81 20.20 32.51
C SER A 855 -57.38 18.75 32.80
N LEU A 856 -57.93 18.18 33.87
CA LEU A 856 -57.63 16.82 34.31
C LEU A 856 -58.86 15.93 34.24
N THR A 857 -58.75 14.79 33.56
CA THR A 857 -59.68 13.67 33.71
C THR A 857 -59.06 12.64 34.64
N ASN A 858 -59.65 12.43 35.82
CA ASN A 858 -59.14 11.52 36.86
C ASN A 858 -60.11 10.35 37.06
N ALA A 859 -59.68 9.11 36.80
CA ALA A 859 -60.53 7.92 36.90
C ALA A 859 -59.80 6.70 37.49
N GLY A 860 -60.26 6.17 38.62
CA GLY A 860 -59.80 4.88 39.14
C GLY A 860 -58.34 4.86 39.63
N ASN A 861 -57.84 5.97 40.16
CA ASN A 861 -56.50 6.06 40.75
C ASN A 861 -56.54 5.87 42.27
N THR A 862 -55.48 5.30 42.84
CA THR A 862 -55.30 5.15 44.29
C THR A 862 -54.35 6.22 44.80
N PHE A 863 -54.79 6.96 45.83
CA PHE A 863 -54.00 7.99 46.47
C PHE A 863 -53.77 7.66 47.94
N SER A 864 -52.55 7.89 48.43
CA SER A 864 -52.22 7.70 49.84
C SER A 864 -51.02 8.56 50.25
N GLN A 865 -50.93 8.89 51.54
CA GLN A 865 -49.76 9.53 52.15
C GLN A 865 -49.28 10.84 51.48
N ASN A 866 -50.19 11.58 50.81
CA ASN A 866 -49.91 12.91 50.29
C ASN A 866 -50.13 13.95 51.39
N THR A 867 -49.14 14.82 51.63
CA THR A 867 -49.07 15.58 52.90
C THR A 867 -50.17 16.64 53.08
N ILE A 868 -50.59 17.32 51.99
CA ILE A 868 -51.60 18.38 52.04
C ILE A 868 -52.95 17.88 51.51
N SER A 869 -53.00 17.34 50.28
CA SER A 869 -54.21 16.80 49.66
C SER A 869 -53.85 15.85 48.53
N ASP A 870 -54.71 14.88 48.22
CA ASP A 870 -54.50 13.99 47.08
C ASP A 870 -54.64 14.71 45.74
N VAL A 871 -55.63 15.60 45.62
CA VAL A 871 -55.87 16.42 44.42
C VAL A 871 -56.15 17.86 44.85
N ASN A 872 -55.47 18.83 44.22
CA ASN A 872 -55.72 20.26 44.34
C ASN A 872 -56.07 20.86 42.98
N ASN A 873 -57.26 21.44 42.86
CA ASN A 873 -57.69 22.19 41.69
C ASN A 873 -57.77 23.68 42.05
N GLU A 874 -56.98 24.52 41.39
CA GLU A 874 -57.11 25.96 41.52
C GLU A 874 -58.34 26.45 40.74
N GLN A 875 -59.20 27.22 41.42
CA GLN A 875 -60.40 27.83 40.83
C GLN A 875 -60.13 29.22 40.27
#